data_AF-B8DLD3-F1
#
_entry.id   AF-B8DLD3-F1
#
_cell.length_a   1.000
_cell.length_b   1.000
_cell.length_c   1.000
_cell.angle_alpha   90.00
_cell.angle_beta   90.00
_cell.angle_gamma   90.00
#
_symmetry.space_group_name_H-M   'P 1'
#
loop_
_entity.id
_entity.type
_entity.pdbx_description
1 polymer ?
#
loop_
_entity_poly.entity_id
_entity_poly.type
_entity_poly.pdbx_seq_one_letter_code
_entity_poly.pdbx_strand_id
1 'polypeptide(L)'
;MRSTSAHATYAPHTTGATHTSHTTGATPGRSSGHAAGHACIEQRIITSCTRDCPNSCGLVATVRDGRLVRLAGDPDHPLTRGKACVKAQRYVKRVYSPERITHPLLRDHRHQPWRRATWDEALDRIAARMAAIRDESGTEAILYYQGYGERTALKLLNRYFFNLFGGVTTLRGSLCGGTGQGSQNLDFGQRVSHDPLDHCNSNSLILWGRNPASTQISLVPILRDIRKRGGTVVLVDPVRNRSAPLADRHTAPRAGTDAFLAMAVTKLIVRAGGEDREFMERHAEGAAEYLRILDRYTVDDLCARCGVNVADAEFLADTMLRQRPTSILLGWGMHRHEAAHLSIRAVDALGAISGNIGVPGGGVSQGFEEYGPYDQQYWGDGLNPPRRTLLLPEIGREILDARDPEIRMIMVTAGNPACMAADAGAVARAFRKAEFVVYSGHFMDDTADLAHVFLPATTFLEEDDVMASYGHNYVGPVNRAIEPVDECRSEFMMFHDLAARFPFADRFRRGVDEWLHDLCAPVWAQGCTPERLRAGACRLDAPMAPYADRTFPTPSGKFRFMTDFDPAGLGAVEPGYPYRLLTIAPHGYICSERTMAGHDALTEVALATEEAARLGLSDGAVVRVESSVGAVKAILRTADGQRPDILVAERGGWNKAGHGLNLLTRALSSRVGCGTPYYETGVRVAPWPDDGVTGLRVLVVQPGNDAPGGSFCKELACCGAALTTLRTGREDALPPRDEALAGYDAMVVLGGHQHCRDDEGSPHFPHLMDLLRAFDAAGRPVAGICLGAQLLARAHGGRPWTKGAPEFGFVPLAPTEAGLTDPVLGPVLSGALPLPRLMSFHADTFDLPEGGALLVQGARCRNQCFRVGNASYGFRFHLEVDSSTVEGWVEMLRKGRMSEYAACREKFGGAYFDELARDMPLLVEASEAFCRKVAAAWLGLARRQVD
;
A
#
# COMPACT_ATOMS: atom_id res chain seq x y z
N MET A 1 14.61 -28.22 -49.01
CA MET A 1 15.65 -27.74 -49.95
C MET A 1 15.07 -26.58 -50.76
N ARG A 2 15.89 -25.57 -51.13
CA ARG A 2 15.70 -24.52 -52.17
C ARG A 2 14.27 -23.93 -52.34
N SER A 3 13.99 -22.69 -51.98
CA SER A 3 14.49 -21.42 -52.57
C SER A 3 14.19 -21.25 -54.07
N THR A 4 13.26 -20.33 -54.39
CA THR A 4 13.35 -19.34 -55.47
C THR A 4 12.35 -18.20 -55.28
N SER A 5 12.65 -17.04 -55.86
CA SER A 5 11.84 -15.81 -55.88
C SER A 5 11.76 -15.26 -57.32
N ALA A 6 10.68 -14.55 -57.69
CA ALA A 6 10.62 -13.80 -58.95
C ALA A 6 9.65 -12.60 -58.91
N HIS A 7 10.08 -11.48 -59.48
CA HIS A 7 9.22 -10.41 -60.03
C HIS A 7 8.87 -10.77 -61.50
N ALA A 8 8.14 -10.02 -62.35
CA ALA A 8 7.64 -8.63 -62.37
C ALA A 8 6.34 -8.59 -63.23
N THR A 9 5.72 -7.50 -63.71
CA THR A 9 6.07 -6.06 -63.76
C THR A 9 4.79 -5.22 -63.48
N TYR A 10 4.26 -4.19 -64.17
CA TYR A 10 4.61 -3.39 -65.37
C TYR A 10 4.02 -1.96 -65.23
N ALA A 11 4.65 -0.95 -65.83
CA ALA A 11 4.14 0.41 -66.02
C ALA A 11 4.56 0.91 -67.42
N PRO A 12 3.86 1.89 -68.05
CA PRO A 12 4.34 3.27 -67.95
C PRO A 12 3.29 4.40 -68.17
N HIS A 13 3.63 5.65 -67.82
CA HIS A 13 3.95 6.71 -68.82
C HIS A 13 4.32 8.06 -68.17
N THR A 14 5.34 8.72 -68.73
CA THR A 14 5.75 10.12 -68.51
C THR A 14 5.10 11.04 -69.57
N THR A 15 4.89 12.33 -69.38
CA THR A 15 5.86 13.48 -69.43
C THR A 15 5.20 14.74 -68.78
N GLY A 16 5.81 15.93 -68.63
CA GLY A 16 7.20 16.38 -68.79
C GLY A 16 7.34 17.89 -69.07
N ALA A 17 7.65 18.68 -68.03
CA ALA A 17 8.24 20.04 -68.00
C ALA A 17 7.61 21.24 -68.79
N THR A 18 7.47 22.40 -68.12
CA THR A 18 8.22 23.65 -68.43
C THR A 18 7.93 24.77 -67.41
N HIS A 19 8.78 25.81 -67.36
CA HIS A 19 8.67 26.96 -66.45
C HIS A 19 7.86 28.13 -67.05
N THR A 20 7.31 28.99 -66.18
CA THR A 20 7.47 30.46 -66.31
C THR A 20 7.23 31.16 -64.97
N SER A 21 7.72 32.38 -64.82
CA SER A 21 7.76 33.14 -63.56
C SER A 21 6.92 34.42 -63.61
N HIS A 22 6.29 34.78 -62.49
CA HIS A 22 5.82 36.15 -62.24
C HIS A 22 6.07 36.58 -60.80
N THR A 23 6.72 37.73 -60.65
CA THR A 23 6.99 38.42 -59.38
C THR A 23 6.38 39.82 -59.43
N THR A 24 5.51 40.16 -58.46
CA THR A 24 5.08 41.54 -58.18
C THR A 24 4.75 41.70 -56.69
N GLY A 25 4.87 42.93 -56.17
CA GLY A 25 4.28 43.34 -54.89
C GLY A 25 5.08 42.99 -53.63
N ALA A 26 5.88 43.93 -53.13
CA ALA A 26 6.45 43.88 -51.79
C ALA A 26 5.83 44.97 -50.89
N THR A 27 5.50 44.62 -49.65
CA THR A 27 5.13 45.56 -48.59
C THR A 27 5.88 45.19 -47.29
N PRO A 28 6.59 46.13 -46.63
CA PRO A 28 7.43 45.80 -45.49
C PRO A 28 6.63 45.71 -44.18
N GLY A 29 6.73 44.60 -43.46
CA GLY A 29 5.94 44.36 -42.25
C GLY A 29 6.61 43.45 -41.21
N ARG A 30 7.38 44.07 -40.30
CA ARG A 30 7.83 43.55 -38.98
C ARG A 30 8.44 42.13 -38.93
N SER A 31 9.75 42.08 -38.71
CA SER A 31 10.46 40.85 -38.30
C SER A 31 10.08 40.43 -36.87
N SER A 32 9.08 39.55 -36.73
CA SER A 32 8.88 38.76 -35.50
C SER A 32 9.85 37.58 -35.51
N GLY A 33 10.90 37.65 -34.67
CA GLY A 33 11.89 36.58 -34.54
C GLY A 33 11.23 35.27 -34.15
N HIS A 34 11.29 34.29 -35.04
CA HIS A 34 10.81 32.94 -34.75
C HIS A 34 11.82 32.27 -33.83
N ALA A 35 11.50 32.23 -32.53
CA ALA A 35 12.14 31.29 -31.62
C ALA A 35 11.93 29.87 -32.18
N ALA A 36 13.00 29.10 -32.30
CA ALA A 36 12.90 27.74 -32.82
C ALA A 36 11.99 26.91 -31.91
N GLY A 37 10.87 26.44 -32.46
CA GLY A 37 9.93 25.60 -31.71
C GLY A 37 10.62 24.29 -31.35
N HIS A 38 10.88 24.07 -30.06
CA HIS A 38 11.31 22.76 -29.56
C HIS A 38 10.24 21.73 -29.95
N ALA A 39 10.61 20.77 -30.79
CA ALA A 39 9.74 19.67 -31.15
C ALA A 39 9.54 18.77 -29.92
N CYS A 40 8.38 18.86 -29.27
CA CYS A 40 7.98 18.00 -28.16
C CYS A 40 8.13 16.53 -28.56
N ILE A 41 9.05 15.80 -27.93
CA ILE A 41 9.30 14.39 -28.25
C ILE A 41 8.39 13.54 -27.36
N GLU A 42 7.25 13.10 -27.90
CA GLU A 42 6.44 12.06 -27.26
C GLU A 42 6.98 10.67 -27.60
N GLN A 43 7.28 9.88 -26.57
CA GLN A 43 7.65 8.47 -26.66
C GLN A 43 6.58 7.60 -26.01
N ARG A 44 6.41 6.39 -26.54
CA ARG A 44 5.51 5.36 -26.01
C ARG A 44 6.32 4.09 -25.77
N ILE A 45 6.44 3.71 -24.50
CA ILE A 45 7.30 2.62 -24.06
C ILE A 45 6.41 1.53 -23.46
N ILE A 46 6.53 0.31 -23.98
CA ILE A 46 5.82 -0.87 -23.46
C ILE A 46 6.57 -1.37 -22.23
N THR A 47 5.87 -1.69 -21.14
CA THR A 47 6.46 -2.14 -19.88
C THR A 47 5.43 -2.92 -19.07
N SER A 48 5.78 -3.49 -17.91
CA SER A 48 4.93 -4.38 -17.11
C SER A 48 4.75 -3.87 -15.69
N CYS A 49 3.53 -4.01 -15.15
CA CYS A 49 3.22 -3.61 -13.78
C CYS A 49 3.84 -4.59 -12.77
N THR A 50 4.92 -4.20 -12.09
CA THR A 50 5.66 -5.07 -11.14
C THR A 50 4.98 -5.27 -9.78
N ARG A 51 3.99 -4.42 -9.46
CA ARG A 51 3.31 -4.37 -8.15
C ARG A 51 2.62 -5.69 -7.79
N ASP A 52 2.57 -6.03 -6.51
CA ASP A 52 1.96 -7.27 -5.98
C ASP A 52 0.48 -7.44 -6.38
N CYS A 53 0.25 -8.12 -7.50
CA CYS A 53 -1.06 -8.34 -8.09
C CYS A 53 -1.02 -9.45 -9.17
N PRO A 54 -1.94 -10.44 -9.20
CA PRO A 54 -1.93 -11.55 -10.18
C PRO A 54 -2.33 -11.16 -11.62
N ASN A 55 -2.27 -9.87 -11.99
CA ASN A 55 -2.49 -9.43 -13.37
C ASN A 55 -1.20 -9.11 -14.15
N SER A 56 -0.06 -8.92 -13.46
CA SER A 56 1.23 -8.38 -13.97
C SER A 56 1.08 -7.51 -15.24
N CYS A 57 0.18 -6.51 -15.20
CA CYS A 57 -0.42 -5.95 -16.41
C CYS A 57 0.63 -5.44 -17.40
N GLY A 58 0.51 -5.78 -18.68
CA GLY A 58 1.13 -5.00 -19.75
C GLY A 58 0.63 -3.55 -19.72
N LEU A 59 1.54 -2.61 -19.84
CA LEU A 59 1.33 -1.17 -19.76
C LEU A 59 2.02 -0.46 -20.93
N VAL A 60 1.48 0.72 -21.29
CA VAL A 60 2.19 1.71 -22.10
C VAL A 60 2.43 2.94 -21.22
N ALA A 61 3.70 3.26 -21.01
CA ALA A 61 4.14 4.55 -20.50
C ALA A 61 4.17 5.57 -21.66
N THR A 62 3.58 6.74 -21.46
CA THR A 62 3.72 7.89 -22.37
C THR A 62 4.63 8.90 -21.71
N VAL A 63 5.70 9.26 -22.41
CA VAL A 63 6.77 10.14 -21.93
C VAL A 63 6.86 11.32 -22.87
N ARG A 64 7.02 12.53 -22.34
CA ARG A 64 7.24 13.76 -23.12
C ARG A 64 8.41 14.50 -22.52
N ASP A 65 9.38 14.83 -23.36
CA ASP A 65 10.56 15.63 -22.98
C ASP A 65 11.26 15.07 -21.72
N GLY A 66 11.41 13.74 -21.67
CA GLY A 66 12.00 12.98 -20.55
C GLY A 66 11.09 12.73 -19.34
N ARG A 67 9.88 13.30 -19.30
CA ARG A 67 8.94 13.16 -18.17
C ARG A 67 7.78 12.22 -18.49
N LEU A 68 7.49 11.28 -17.58
CA LEU A 68 6.31 10.43 -17.65
C LEU A 68 5.02 11.25 -17.46
N VAL A 69 4.16 11.29 -18.47
CA VAL A 69 2.89 12.06 -18.45
C VAL A 69 1.65 11.18 -18.32
N ARG A 70 1.72 9.89 -18.66
CA ARG A 70 0.60 8.96 -18.59
C ARG A 70 1.10 7.51 -18.45
N LEU A 71 0.33 6.70 -17.73
CA LEU A 71 0.48 5.25 -17.69
C LEU A 71 -0.88 4.60 -17.98
N ALA A 72 -0.95 3.77 -19.01
CA ALA A 72 -2.18 3.10 -19.46
C ALA A 72 -1.93 1.60 -19.62
N GLY A 73 -3.00 0.79 -19.75
CA GLY A 73 -2.85 -0.62 -20.11
C GLY A 73 -2.46 -0.77 -21.57
N ASP A 74 -1.60 -1.75 -21.86
CA ASP A 74 -1.22 -2.11 -23.22
C ASP A 74 -2.39 -2.80 -23.96
N PRO A 75 -2.88 -2.26 -25.09
CA PRO A 75 -3.95 -2.88 -25.87
C PRO A 75 -3.57 -4.27 -26.40
N ASP A 76 -2.29 -4.49 -26.72
CA ASP A 76 -1.82 -5.67 -27.44
C ASP A 76 -1.44 -6.84 -26.49
N HIS A 77 -1.26 -6.56 -25.19
CA HIS A 77 -1.03 -7.58 -24.17
C HIS A 77 -2.19 -8.61 -24.12
N PRO A 78 -1.96 -9.90 -24.46
CA PRO A 78 -3.03 -10.85 -24.79
C PRO A 78 -4.11 -11.05 -23.73
N LEU A 79 -3.75 -11.06 -22.44
CA LEU A 79 -4.70 -11.25 -21.34
C LEU A 79 -5.45 -9.96 -20.96
N THR A 80 -4.73 -8.88 -20.62
CA THR A 80 -5.30 -7.64 -20.07
C THR A 80 -5.94 -6.72 -21.11
N ARG A 81 -5.53 -6.76 -22.39
CA ARG A 81 -6.21 -6.11 -23.53
C ARG A 81 -6.60 -4.66 -23.25
N GLY A 82 -5.61 -3.83 -22.95
CA GLY A 82 -5.74 -2.39 -22.66
C GLY A 82 -6.16 -2.04 -21.23
N LYS A 83 -6.47 -3.03 -20.38
CA LYS A 83 -7.01 -2.78 -19.03
C LYS A 83 -5.91 -2.69 -17.98
N ALA A 84 -5.78 -1.50 -17.40
CA ALA A 84 -5.00 -1.24 -16.18
C ALA A 84 -5.92 -0.70 -15.08
N CYS A 85 -5.68 -1.10 -13.82
CA CYS A 85 -6.50 -0.66 -12.69
C CYS A 85 -6.16 0.77 -12.23
N VAL A 86 -7.03 1.38 -11.40
CA VAL A 86 -6.82 2.71 -10.81
C VAL A 86 -5.47 2.83 -10.08
N LYS A 87 -4.97 1.73 -9.51
CA LYS A 87 -3.70 1.65 -8.78
C LYS A 87 -2.47 1.78 -9.69
N ALA A 88 -2.58 1.36 -10.95
CA ALA A 88 -1.56 1.58 -11.98
C ALA A 88 -1.70 2.97 -12.62
N GLN A 89 -2.92 3.39 -12.97
CA GLN A 89 -3.18 4.71 -13.56
C GLN A 89 -2.70 5.87 -12.66
N ARG A 90 -2.88 5.76 -11.34
CA ARG A 90 -2.41 6.75 -10.36
C ARG A 90 -0.90 6.69 -10.09
N TYR A 91 -0.18 5.69 -10.59
CA TYR A 91 1.23 5.45 -10.22
C TYR A 91 2.18 6.57 -10.67
N VAL A 92 1.82 7.34 -11.72
CA VAL A 92 2.54 8.58 -12.12
C VAL A 92 2.67 9.57 -10.95
N LYS A 93 1.67 9.63 -10.04
CA LYS A 93 1.72 10.45 -8.82
C LYS A 93 2.67 9.91 -7.74
N ARG A 94 3.07 8.64 -7.80
CA ARG A 94 4.04 8.02 -6.88
C ARG A 94 5.48 8.28 -7.35
N VAL A 95 5.73 8.22 -8.66
CA VAL A 95 7.04 8.52 -9.27
C VAL A 95 7.49 9.95 -8.93
N TYR A 96 6.57 10.91 -9.03
CA TYR A 96 6.79 12.34 -8.75
C TYR A 96 6.04 12.81 -7.51
N SER A 97 6.03 12.02 -6.43
CA SER A 97 5.43 12.48 -5.16
C SER A 97 6.38 13.44 -4.43
N PRO A 98 5.89 14.56 -3.87
CA PRO A 98 6.67 15.45 -3.00
C PRO A 98 7.13 14.81 -1.68
N GLU A 99 6.65 13.61 -1.35
CA GLU A 99 7.09 12.82 -0.19
C GLU A 99 8.11 11.74 -0.56
N ARG A 100 8.44 11.58 -1.86
CA ARG A 100 9.40 10.56 -2.31
C ARG A 100 10.81 10.95 -1.84
N ILE A 101 11.46 10.06 -1.11
CA ILE A 101 12.88 10.18 -0.80
C ILE A 101 13.69 9.84 -2.06
N THR A 102 14.50 10.78 -2.56
CA THR A 102 15.28 10.61 -3.80
C THR A 102 16.80 10.72 -3.60
N HIS A 103 17.27 10.85 -2.35
CA HIS A 103 18.69 10.88 -1.97
C HIS A 103 18.96 9.93 -0.78
N PRO A 104 20.16 9.34 -0.65
CA PRO A 104 20.54 8.54 0.52
C PRO A 104 20.48 9.35 1.82
N LEU A 105 20.03 8.72 2.91
CA LEU A 105 19.94 9.37 4.23
C LEU A 105 20.66 8.56 5.30
N LEU A 106 21.28 9.27 6.24
CA LEU A 106 21.98 8.72 7.41
C LEU A 106 21.54 9.39 8.71
N ARG A 107 21.60 8.63 9.79
CA ARG A 107 21.58 9.10 11.19
C ARG A 107 22.26 8.08 12.10
N ASP A 108 22.90 8.53 13.18
CA ASP A 108 23.64 7.63 14.08
C ASP A 108 22.73 7.01 15.13
N HIS A 109 21.66 7.70 15.52
CA HIS A 109 20.61 7.20 16.40
C HIS A 109 19.22 7.47 15.82
N ARG A 110 18.27 6.56 16.06
CA ARG A 110 16.88 6.63 15.56
C ARG A 110 16.07 7.86 16.01
N HIS A 111 16.57 8.59 17.00
CA HIS A 111 15.97 9.84 17.49
C HIS A 111 16.59 11.11 16.90
N GLN A 112 17.73 11.02 16.21
CA GLN A 112 18.32 12.15 15.50
C GLN A 112 17.54 12.44 14.20
N PRO A 113 17.55 13.69 13.71
CA PRO A 113 17.06 14.02 12.39
C PRO A 113 17.88 13.30 11.31
N TRP A 114 17.23 12.96 10.20
CA TRP A 114 17.94 12.49 9.01
C TRP A 114 18.81 13.60 8.42
N ARG A 115 20.06 13.28 8.08
CA ARG A 115 20.86 14.06 7.14
C ARG A 115 20.93 13.35 5.80
N ARG A 116 21.11 14.11 4.71
CA ARG A 116 21.55 13.53 3.44
C ARG A 116 22.97 12.95 3.58
N ALA A 117 23.25 12.00 2.70
CA ALA A 117 24.54 11.35 2.52
C ALA A 117 24.79 11.15 1.02
N THR A 118 26.05 10.96 0.62
CA THR A 118 26.33 10.45 -0.74
C THR A 118 26.07 8.95 -0.77
N TRP A 119 25.89 8.40 -1.98
CA TRP A 119 25.81 6.96 -2.16
C TRP A 119 27.03 6.22 -1.61
N ASP A 120 28.25 6.72 -1.86
CA ASP A 120 29.46 6.09 -1.33
C ASP A 120 29.53 6.16 0.20
N GLU A 121 29.17 7.28 0.82
CA GLU A 121 29.13 7.39 2.29
C GLU A 121 28.12 6.38 2.91
N ALA A 122 26.95 6.23 2.30
CA ALA A 122 25.94 5.26 2.74
C ALA A 122 26.42 3.81 2.55
N LEU A 123 26.98 3.48 1.38
CA LEU A 123 27.45 2.12 1.06
C LEU A 123 28.71 1.73 1.83
N ASP A 124 29.63 2.65 2.08
CA ASP A 124 30.81 2.44 2.93
C ASP A 124 30.41 2.17 4.37
N ARG A 125 29.46 2.93 4.91
CA ARG A 125 28.92 2.70 6.27
C ARG A 125 28.26 1.33 6.38
N ILE A 126 27.50 0.92 5.36
CA ILE A 126 26.89 -0.42 5.30
C ILE A 126 27.96 -1.51 5.24
N ALA A 127 28.92 -1.39 4.31
CA ALA A 127 29.95 -2.40 4.11
C ALA A 127 30.86 -2.55 5.34
N ALA A 128 31.27 -1.44 5.94
CA ALA A 128 32.06 -1.44 7.18
C ALA A 128 31.31 -2.12 8.33
N ARG A 129 30.00 -1.89 8.47
CA ARG A 129 29.23 -2.54 9.56
C ARG A 129 28.94 -4.02 9.28
N MET A 130 28.69 -4.39 8.03
CA MET A 130 28.60 -5.81 7.64
C MET A 130 29.90 -6.57 7.93
N ALA A 131 31.06 -6.00 7.56
CA ALA A 131 32.37 -6.60 7.82
C ALA A 131 32.63 -6.76 9.32
N ALA A 132 32.42 -5.70 10.12
CA ALA A 132 32.58 -5.77 11.57
C ALA A 132 31.69 -6.84 12.22
N ILE A 133 30.41 -6.92 11.84
CA ILE A 133 29.49 -7.94 12.40
C ILE A 133 29.90 -9.37 11.99
N ARG A 134 30.35 -9.57 10.74
CA ARG A 134 30.90 -10.86 10.27
C ARG A 134 32.10 -11.27 11.12
N ASP A 135 33.03 -10.35 11.36
CA ASP A 135 34.30 -10.65 12.05
C ASP A 135 34.13 -10.76 13.58
N GLU A 136 33.15 -10.07 14.16
CA GLU A 136 32.83 -10.09 15.60
C GLU A 136 31.81 -11.18 15.99
N SER A 137 30.95 -11.65 15.09
CA SER A 137 29.77 -12.48 15.43
C SER A 137 29.28 -13.42 14.33
N GLY A 138 29.96 -13.51 13.18
CA GLY A 138 29.54 -14.33 12.05
C GLY A 138 28.45 -13.68 11.19
N THR A 139 28.32 -14.15 9.95
CA THR A 139 27.37 -13.64 8.95
C THR A 139 25.90 -13.81 9.37
N GLU A 140 25.58 -14.81 10.19
CA GLU A 140 24.22 -15.06 10.68
C GLU A 140 23.71 -13.97 11.64
N ALA A 141 24.58 -13.13 12.21
CA ALA A 141 24.17 -11.97 12.99
C ALA A 141 23.58 -10.83 12.12
N ILE A 142 23.60 -10.99 10.79
CA ILE A 142 22.92 -10.14 9.81
C ILE A 142 21.64 -10.87 9.35
N LEU A 143 20.49 -10.18 9.40
CA LEU A 143 19.25 -10.60 8.74
C LEU A 143 19.09 -9.85 7.41
N TYR A 144 18.93 -10.60 6.32
CA TYR A 144 18.38 -10.05 5.08
C TYR A 144 16.87 -10.32 4.99
N TYR A 145 16.09 -9.23 4.96
CA TYR A 145 14.64 -9.26 4.75
C TYR A 145 14.33 -8.80 3.32
N GLN A 146 13.83 -9.71 2.49
CA GLN A 146 13.27 -9.42 1.17
C GLN A 146 11.75 -9.53 1.23
N GLY A 147 11.06 -8.42 0.91
CA GLY A 147 9.62 -8.43 0.68
C GLY A 147 9.24 -8.82 -0.75
N TYR A 148 8.01 -8.48 -1.13
CA TYR A 148 7.41 -8.84 -2.42
C TYR A 148 6.71 -7.64 -3.12
N GLY A 149 6.95 -6.41 -2.65
CA GLY A 149 6.43 -5.19 -3.27
C GLY A 149 6.89 -4.99 -4.72
N GLU A 150 8.00 -5.62 -5.07
CA GLU A 150 8.49 -5.81 -6.43
C GLU A 150 9.09 -7.23 -6.54
N ARG A 151 8.86 -7.91 -7.68
CA ARG A 151 9.29 -9.30 -7.92
C ARG A 151 9.64 -9.50 -9.39
N THR A 152 10.87 -9.14 -9.74
CA THR A 152 11.44 -9.20 -11.10
C THR A 152 12.71 -10.05 -11.09
N ALA A 153 13.29 -10.35 -12.26
CA ALA A 153 14.39 -11.30 -12.40
C ALA A 153 15.63 -10.90 -11.56
N LEU A 154 16.05 -9.63 -11.61
CA LEU A 154 17.25 -9.18 -10.89
C LEU A 154 17.10 -9.30 -9.36
N LYS A 155 15.87 -9.37 -8.81
CA LYS A 155 15.64 -9.53 -7.37
C LYS A 155 16.07 -10.90 -6.82
N LEU A 156 16.39 -11.89 -7.68
CA LEU A 156 17.10 -13.11 -7.26
C LEU A 156 18.51 -12.78 -6.76
N LEU A 157 19.20 -11.85 -7.43
CA LEU A 157 20.59 -11.50 -7.15
C LEU A 157 20.79 -10.83 -5.79
N ASN A 158 19.74 -10.21 -5.22
CA ASN A 158 19.82 -9.66 -3.86
C ASN A 158 20.20 -10.76 -2.84
N ARG A 159 19.66 -11.98 -2.98
CA ARG A 159 20.01 -13.14 -2.15
C ARG A 159 21.35 -13.74 -2.55
N TYR A 160 21.67 -13.75 -3.85
CA TYR A 160 22.99 -14.16 -4.36
C TYR A 160 24.12 -13.35 -3.73
N PHE A 161 23.96 -12.03 -3.62
CA PHE A 161 24.89 -11.11 -2.97
C PHE A 161 25.21 -11.54 -1.53
N PHE A 162 24.20 -11.82 -0.70
CA PHE A 162 24.43 -12.28 0.68
C PHE A 162 24.98 -13.71 0.75
N ASN A 163 24.62 -14.59 -0.19
CA ASN A 163 25.22 -15.92 -0.32
C ASN A 163 26.69 -15.86 -0.80
N LEU A 164 27.11 -14.81 -1.50
CA LEU A 164 28.53 -14.52 -1.83
C LEU A 164 29.29 -13.89 -0.65
N PHE A 165 28.63 -13.09 0.19
CA PHE A 165 29.21 -12.51 1.40
C PHE A 165 29.53 -13.55 2.50
N GLY A 166 28.98 -14.77 2.40
CA GLY A 166 29.20 -15.89 3.32
C GLY A 166 27.92 -16.56 3.83
N GLY A 167 26.74 -16.16 3.34
CA GLY A 167 25.45 -16.67 3.81
C GLY A 167 25.02 -16.00 5.11
N VAL A 168 24.04 -15.11 5.03
CA VAL A 168 23.46 -14.42 6.20
C VAL A 168 22.15 -15.09 6.65
N THR A 169 21.58 -14.68 7.78
CA THR A 169 20.24 -15.14 8.17
C THR A 169 19.21 -14.64 7.15
N THR A 170 18.39 -15.55 6.61
CA THR A 170 17.34 -15.22 5.62
C THR A 170 15.95 -15.63 6.12
N LEU A 171 14.91 -15.42 5.31
CA LEU A 171 13.52 -15.73 5.67
C LEU A 171 13.10 -17.11 5.13
N ARG A 172 12.23 -17.80 5.88
CA ARG A 172 11.45 -18.96 5.44
C ARG A 172 9.95 -18.73 5.68
N GLY A 173 9.10 -19.39 4.88
CA GLY A 173 7.65 -19.15 4.90
C GLY A 173 7.26 -17.89 4.12
N SER A 174 5.99 -17.46 4.24
CA SER A 174 5.47 -16.31 3.49
C SER A 174 4.32 -15.58 4.19
N LEU A 175 4.13 -14.30 3.88
CA LEU A 175 2.93 -13.55 4.29
C LEU A 175 1.70 -13.80 3.38
N CYS A 176 1.77 -14.72 2.39
CA CYS A 176 0.78 -14.77 1.31
C CYS A 176 0.56 -16.13 0.62
N GLY A 177 1.51 -16.61 -0.19
CA GLY A 177 1.28 -17.73 -1.13
C GLY A 177 1.43 -19.12 -0.52
N GLY A 178 2.34 -19.27 0.46
CA GLY A 178 2.86 -20.55 0.94
C GLY A 178 1.78 -21.55 1.38
N THR A 179 0.74 -21.11 2.09
CA THR A 179 -0.37 -21.98 2.51
C THR A 179 -1.05 -22.65 1.32
N GLY A 180 -1.32 -21.91 0.24
CA GLY A 180 -1.98 -22.43 -0.96
C GLY A 180 -1.08 -23.39 -1.75
N GLN A 181 0.14 -22.95 -2.05
CA GLN A 181 1.18 -23.76 -2.70
C GLN A 181 1.45 -25.07 -1.95
N GLY A 182 1.61 -25.01 -0.63
CA GLY A 182 1.86 -26.18 0.21
C GLY A 182 0.66 -27.13 0.31
N SER A 183 -0.57 -26.61 0.29
CA SER A 183 -1.78 -27.44 0.34
C SER A 183 -1.99 -28.18 -0.98
N GLN A 184 -1.95 -27.50 -2.12
CA GLN A 184 -2.10 -28.15 -3.43
C GLN A 184 -0.92 -29.10 -3.75
N ASN A 185 0.27 -28.90 -3.17
CA ASN A 185 1.37 -29.86 -3.28
C ASN A 185 1.11 -31.19 -2.56
N LEU A 186 0.22 -31.26 -1.57
CA LEU A 186 -0.16 -32.54 -0.95
C LEU A 186 -0.98 -33.41 -1.93
N ASP A 187 -1.78 -32.76 -2.79
CA ASP A 187 -2.82 -33.42 -3.60
C ASP A 187 -2.37 -33.63 -5.04
N PHE A 188 -1.74 -32.62 -5.65
CA PHE A 188 -1.18 -32.66 -7.00
C PHE A 188 0.33 -32.92 -7.03
N GLY A 189 1.02 -32.95 -5.89
CA GLY A 189 2.49 -33.07 -5.78
C GLY A 189 3.20 -31.73 -6.03
N GLN A 190 2.86 -31.07 -7.14
CA GLN A 190 3.26 -29.71 -7.47
C GLN A 190 2.07 -28.93 -8.04
N ARG A 191 1.74 -27.78 -7.43
CA ARG A 191 0.75 -26.81 -7.94
C ARG A 191 1.08 -26.40 -9.39
N VAL A 192 0.17 -26.69 -10.31
CA VAL A 192 0.11 -26.10 -11.64
C VAL A 192 -1.32 -25.58 -11.85
N SER A 193 -1.45 -24.31 -12.22
CA SER A 193 -2.76 -23.68 -12.46
C SER A 193 -3.13 -23.67 -13.95
N HIS A 194 -4.42 -23.56 -14.23
CA HIS A 194 -4.92 -23.34 -15.59
C HIS A 194 -4.50 -21.96 -16.09
N ASP A 195 -4.19 -21.85 -17.38
CA ASP A 195 -4.04 -20.56 -18.02
C ASP A 195 -5.35 -19.78 -17.90
N PRO A 196 -5.38 -18.50 -17.47
CA PRO A 196 -6.64 -17.80 -17.27
C PRO A 196 -7.54 -17.73 -18.50
N LEU A 197 -6.96 -17.82 -19.71
CA LEU A 197 -7.73 -17.85 -20.96
C LEU A 197 -8.45 -19.20 -21.19
N ASP A 198 -8.05 -20.29 -20.53
CA ASP A 198 -8.78 -21.55 -20.56
C ASP A 198 -10.12 -21.48 -19.81
N HIS A 199 -10.27 -20.57 -18.83
CA HIS A 199 -11.56 -20.33 -18.17
C HIS A 199 -12.63 -19.77 -19.12
N CYS A 200 -12.28 -19.37 -20.34
CA CYS A 200 -13.26 -19.10 -21.40
C CYS A 200 -14.03 -20.37 -21.83
N ASN A 201 -13.52 -21.56 -21.51
CA ASN A 201 -14.17 -22.85 -21.77
C ASN A 201 -15.17 -23.25 -20.66
N SER A 202 -15.07 -22.68 -19.45
CA SER A 202 -15.88 -23.00 -18.26
C SER A 202 -17.36 -22.67 -18.43
N ASN A 203 -18.25 -23.67 -18.37
CA ASN A 203 -19.71 -23.44 -18.38
C ASN A 203 -20.22 -23.00 -17.00
N SER A 204 -19.46 -23.22 -15.93
CA SER A 204 -19.65 -22.56 -14.64
C SER A 204 -18.32 -22.24 -13.98
N LEU A 205 -18.29 -21.24 -13.09
CA LEU A 205 -17.06 -20.81 -12.42
C LEU A 205 -17.31 -20.41 -10.96
N ILE A 206 -16.60 -21.04 -10.03
CA ILE A 206 -16.69 -20.79 -8.59
C ILE A 206 -15.49 -19.96 -8.14
N LEU A 207 -15.73 -18.72 -7.72
CA LEU A 207 -14.75 -17.86 -7.04
C LEU A 207 -14.75 -18.19 -5.55
N TRP A 208 -13.70 -18.81 -5.03
CA TRP A 208 -13.63 -19.22 -3.62
C TRP A 208 -12.64 -18.34 -2.85
N GLY A 209 -13.13 -17.45 -1.97
CA GLY A 209 -12.30 -16.49 -1.21
C GLY A 209 -11.53 -15.50 -2.08
N ARG A 210 -12.07 -15.14 -3.27
CA ARG A 210 -11.38 -14.40 -4.34
C ARG A 210 -12.18 -13.15 -4.75
N ASN A 211 -11.51 -12.00 -4.90
CA ASN A 211 -12.12 -10.72 -5.29
C ASN A 211 -11.51 -10.13 -6.59
N PRO A 212 -11.74 -10.74 -7.77
CA PRO A 212 -11.22 -10.26 -9.05
C PRO A 212 -11.48 -8.78 -9.34
N ALA A 213 -12.61 -8.23 -8.92
CA ALA A 213 -12.95 -6.82 -9.12
C ALA A 213 -11.97 -5.83 -8.43
N SER A 214 -11.15 -6.30 -7.49
CA SER A 214 -10.16 -5.47 -6.77
C SER A 214 -8.72 -5.98 -6.89
N THR A 215 -8.53 -7.28 -7.11
CA THR A 215 -7.19 -7.91 -7.19
C THR A 215 -6.86 -8.57 -8.54
N GLN A 216 -7.82 -8.92 -9.39
CA GLN A 216 -7.56 -9.60 -10.67
C GLN A 216 -8.50 -9.16 -11.80
N ILE A 217 -8.34 -7.91 -12.27
CA ILE A 217 -9.21 -7.30 -13.28
C ILE A 217 -9.21 -8.02 -14.64
N SER A 218 -8.21 -8.86 -14.93
CA SER A 218 -8.15 -9.69 -16.14
C SER A 218 -9.19 -10.80 -16.19
N LEU A 219 -9.69 -11.27 -15.04
CA LEU A 219 -10.79 -12.26 -14.98
C LEU A 219 -12.18 -11.62 -15.16
N VAL A 220 -12.34 -10.32 -14.88
CA VAL A 220 -13.66 -9.65 -14.96
C VAL A 220 -14.31 -9.70 -16.35
N PRO A 221 -13.58 -9.62 -17.49
CA PRO A 221 -14.11 -9.98 -18.80
C PRO A 221 -14.64 -11.42 -18.84
N ILE A 222 -13.82 -12.39 -18.43
CA ILE A 222 -14.10 -13.82 -18.56
C ILE A 222 -15.35 -14.21 -17.75
N LEU A 223 -15.48 -13.72 -16.52
CA LEU A 223 -16.68 -13.89 -15.69
C LEU A 223 -17.96 -13.36 -16.37
N ARG A 224 -17.85 -12.25 -17.11
CA ARG A 224 -18.98 -11.67 -17.86
C ARG A 224 -19.27 -12.45 -19.14
N ASP A 225 -18.25 -12.94 -19.82
CA ASP A 225 -18.40 -13.71 -21.04
C ASP A 225 -19.01 -15.10 -20.76
N ILE A 226 -18.66 -15.75 -19.64
CA ILE A 226 -19.30 -16.97 -19.11
C ILE A 226 -20.80 -16.73 -18.87
N ARG A 227 -21.17 -15.66 -18.14
CA ARG A 227 -22.58 -15.33 -17.86
C ARG A 227 -23.35 -14.94 -19.13
N LYS A 228 -22.72 -14.21 -20.04
CA LYS A 228 -23.31 -13.81 -21.33
C LYS A 228 -23.67 -15.01 -22.22
N ARG A 229 -22.93 -16.13 -22.11
CA ARG A 229 -23.24 -17.39 -22.82
C ARG A 229 -24.14 -18.35 -22.02
N GLY A 230 -24.73 -17.90 -20.91
CA GLY A 230 -25.67 -18.67 -20.09
C GLY A 230 -25.05 -19.55 -19.01
N GLY A 231 -23.74 -19.42 -18.74
CA GLY A 231 -23.05 -20.13 -17.67
C GLY A 231 -23.08 -19.41 -16.33
N THR A 232 -23.04 -20.15 -15.22
CA THR A 232 -23.20 -19.61 -13.86
C THR A 232 -21.87 -19.24 -13.22
N VAL A 233 -21.79 -18.05 -12.61
CA VAL A 233 -20.68 -17.66 -11.73
C VAL A 233 -21.15 -17.67 -10.27
N VAL A 234 -20.42 -18.35 -9.40
CA VAL A 234 -20.71 -18.40 -7.95
C VAL A 234 -19.59 -17.72 -7.18
N LEU A 235 -19.93 -16.94 -6.16
CA LEU A 235 -18.98 -16.42 -5.17
C LEU A 235 -19.17 -17.18 -3.86
N VAL A 236 -18.12 -17.84 -3.37
CA VAL A 236 -18.05 -18.43 -2.03
C VAL A 236 -17.05 -17.61 -1.22
N ASP A 237 -17.54 -16.73 -0.35
CA ASP A 237 -16.71 -15.79 0.42
C ASP A 237 -17.48 -15.30 1.66
N PRO A 238 -16.91 -15.33 2.89
CA PRO A 238 -17.58 -14.76 4.07
C PRO A 238 -17.96 -13.28 3.90
N VAL A 239 -17.24 -12.53 3.06
CA VAL A 239 -17.48 -11.11 2.78
C VAL A 239 -18.23 -10.98 1.44
N ARG A 240 -19.29 -10.14 1.42
CA ARG A 240 -19.98 -9.72 0.18
C ARG A 240 -19.12 -8.72 -0.61
N ASN A 241 -18.00 -9.21 -1.12
CA ASN A 241 -16.92 -8.39 -1.69
C ASN A 241 -17.31 -7.71 -3.02
N ARG A 242 -16.49 -6.80 -3.54
CA ARG A 242 -16.76 -6.03 -4.79
C ARG A 242 -17.00 -6.88 -6.06
N SER A 243 -16.74 -8.18 -6.01
CA SER A 243 -17.03 -9.15 -7.08
C SER A 243 -18.39 -9.82 -6.95
N ALA A 244 -19.12 -9.65 -5.84
CA ALA A 244 -20.46 -10.23 -5.66
C ALA A 244 -21.47 -9.82 -6.76
N PRO A 245 -21.50 -8.58 -7.29
CA PRO A 245 -22.33 -8.23 -8.44
C PRO A 245 -21.94 -8.90 -9.76
N LEU A 246 -20.76 -9.54 -9.83
CA LEU A 246 -20.32 -10.32 -10.99
C LEU A 246 -20.79 -11.78 -10.93
N ALA A 247 -21.28 -12.25 -9.77
CA ALA A 247 -21.83 -13.59 -9.59
C ALA A 247 -23.36 -13.63 -9.74
N ASP A 248 -23.90 -14.83 -9.91
CA ASP A 248 -25.33 -15.17 -9.91
C ASP A 248 -25.80 -15.60 -8.51
N ARG A 249 -24.92 -16.27 -7.75
CA ARG A 249 -25.13 -16.60 -6.32
C ARG A 249 -23.91 -16.18 -5.49
N HIS A 250 -24.16 -15.63 -4.32
CA HIS A 250 -23.17 -15.45 -3.26
C HIS A 250 -23.54 -16.37 -2.09
N THR A 251 -22.62 -17.25 -1.71
CA THR A 251 -22.67 -18.11 -0.53
C THR A 251 -21.64 -17.61 0.47
N ALA A 252 -22.06 -17.34 1.70
CA ALA A 252 -21.20 -16.75 2.74
C ALA A 252 -20.93 -17.75 3.87
N PRO A 253 -19.91 -18.62 3.77
CA PRO A 253 -19.51 -19.51 4.86
C PRO A 253 -18.96 -18.73 6.06
N ARG A 254 -18.89 -19.39 7.23
CA ARG A 254 -18.10 -18.90 8.37
C ARG A 254 -16.61 -18.90 7.98
N ALA A 255 -15.86 -17.89 8.43
CA ALA A 255 -14.47 -17.70 8.02
C ALA A 255 -13.54 -18.84 8.52
N GLY A 256 -13.07 -19.68 7.59
CA GLY A 256 -12.21 -20.82 7.88
C GLY A 256 -12.93 -22.15 8.05
N THR A 257 -14.20 -22.26 7.64
CA THR A 257 -14.99 -23.52 7.68
C THR A 257 -15.30 -24.11 6.31
N ASP A 258 -14.66 -23.60 5.26
CA ASP A 258 -14.93 -23.90 3.84
C ASP A 258 -14.90 -25.40 3.50
N ALA A 259 -14.04 -26.17 4.19
CA ALA A 259 -13.98 -27.64 4.10
C ALA A 259 -15.36 -28.29 4.20
N PHE A 260 -16.21 -27.89 5.14
CA PHE A 260 -17.50 -28.53 5.33
C PHE A 260 -18.46 -28.26 4.16
N LEU A 261 -18.42 -27.07 3.54
CA LEU A 261 -19.21 -26.79 2.34
C LEU A 261 -18.72 -27.63 1.14
N ALA A 262 -17.40 -27.73 0.94
CA ALA A 262 -16.83 -28.57 -0.12
C ALA A 262 -17.23 -30.06 0.06
N MET A 263 -17.16 -30.57 1.29
CA MET A 263 -17.61 -31.91 1.65
C MET A 263 -19.13 -32.09 1.44
N ALA A 264 -19.95 -31.10 1.77
CA ALA A 264 -21.41 -31.15 1.58
C ALA A 264 -21.78 -31.26 0.09
N VAL A 265 -21.19 -30.40 -0.75
CA VAL A 265 -21.35 -30.44 -2.21
C VAL A 265 -20.87 -31.77 -2.77
N THR A 266 -19.73 -32.30 -2.27
CA THR A 266 -19.22 -33.62 -2.67
C THR A 266 -20.21 -34.74 -2.37
N LYS A 267 -20.78 -34.79 -1.15
CA LYS A 267 -21.80 -35.80 -0.79
C LYS A 267 -23.05 -35.69 -1.65
N LEU A 268 -23.46 -34.49 -2.07
CA LEU A 268 -24.61 -34.29 -2.95
C LEU A 268 -24.32 -34.80 -4.38
N ILE A 269 -23.12 -34.54 -4.93
CA ILE A 269 -22.70 -35.06 -6.24
C ILE A 269 -22.63 -36.59 -6.24
N VAL A 270 -22.06 -37.21 -5.20
CA VAL A 270 -21.98 -38.67 -5.07
C VAL A 270 -23.37 -39.30 -4.87
N ARG A 271 -24.27 -38.66 -4.12
CA ARG A 271 -25.68 -39.10 -3.99
C ARG A 271 -26.44 -39.05 -5.32
N ALA A 272 -26.05 -38.17 -6.24
CA ALA A 272 -26.62 -38.07 -7.58
C ALA A 272 -25.97 -39.03 -8.61
N GLY A 273 -24.95 -39.81 -8.22
CA GLY A 273 -24.18 -40.64 -9.15
C GLY A 273 -23.33 -39.84 -10.15
N GLY A 274 -22.97 -38.60 -9.80
CA GLY A 274 -22.27 -37.66 -10.66
C GLY A 274 -20.74 -37.72 -10.60
N GLU A 275 -20.17 -38.67 -9.86
CA GLU A 275 -18.73 -38.79 -9.60
C GLU A 275 -17.91 -39.43 -10.74
N ASP A 276 -16.70 -38.92 -10.99
CA ASP A 276 -15.74 -39.53 -11.92
C ASP A 276 -15.05 -40.75 -11.27
N ARG A 277 -15.75 -41.89 -11.34
CA ARG A 277 -15.26 -43.18 -10.83
C ARG A 277 -13.94 -43.61 -11.49
N GLU A 278 -13.75 -43.32 -12.78
CA GLU A 278 -12.51 -43.69 -13.46
C GLU A 278 -11.32 -42.92 -12.89
N PHE A 279 -11.49 -41.61 -12.65
CA PHE A 279 -10.48 -40.80 -11.98
C PHE A 279 -10.15 -41.36 -10.58
N MET A 280 -11.19 -41.66 -9.79
CA MET A 280 -11.04 -42.17 -8.41
C MET A 280 -10.36 -43.54 -8.36
N GLU A 281 -10.65 -44.44 -9.29
CA GLU A 281 -10.08 -45.81 -9.34
C GLU A 281 -8.68 -45.85 -9.97
N ARG A 282 -8.47 -45.12 -11.08
CA ARG A 282 -7.26 -45.25 -11.90
C ARG A 282 -6.23 -44.16 -11.61
N HIS A 283 -6.66 -42.92 -11.44
CA HIS A 283 -5.80 -41.73 -11.43
C HIS A 283 -5.57 -41.11 -10.04
N ALA A 284 -6.20 -41.67 -9.00
CA ALA A 284 -6.07 -41.20 -7.62
C ALA A 284 -5.63 -42.28 -6.62
N GLU A 285 -5.25 -41.83 -5.42
CA GLU A 285 -5.04 -42.62 -4.21
C GLU A 285 -5.71 -41.94 -3.00
N GLY A 286 -6.13 -42.72 -2.00
CA GLY A 286 -6.88 -42.23 -0.82
C GLY A 286 -8.38 -42.00 -1.03
N ALA A 287 -8.93 -42.34 -2.20
CA ALA A 287 -10.34 -42.06 -2.53
C ALA A 287 -11.34 -42.78 -1.59
N ALA A 288 -11.07 -44.03 -1.21
CA ALA A 288 -11.90 -44.79 -0.27
C ALA A 288 -11.81 -44.22 1.16
N GLU A 289 -10.64 -43.72 1.55
CA GLU A 289 -10.40 -43.06 2.83
C GLU A 289 -11.21 -41.76 2.92
N TYR A 290 -11.25 -40.98 1.83
CA TYR A 290 -12.03 -39.76 1.77
C TYR A 290 -13.54 -40.00 1.75
N LEU A 291 -14.04 -41.02 1.06
CA LEU A 291 -15.45 -41.42 1.18
C LEU A 291 -15.79 -41.79 2.63
N ARG A 292 -14.95 -42.57 3.32
CA ARG A 292 -15.11 -42.87 4.76
C ARG A 292 -15.05 -41.62 5.65
N ILE A 293 -14.25 -40.60 5.28
CA ILE A 293 -14.24 -39.29 5.95
C ILE A 293 -15.58 -38.57 5.79
N LEU A 294 -16.14 -38.55 4.58
CA LEU A 294 -17.44 -37.94 4.29
C LEU A 294 -18.57 -38.65 5.03
N ASP A 295 -18.53 -39.97 5.19
CA ASP A 295 -19.61 -40.75 5.82
C ASP A 295 -19.69 -40.61 7.34
N ARG A 296 -18.74 -39.91 7.97
CA ARG A 296 -18.87 -39.44 9.36
C ARG A 296 -19.90 -38.31 9.53
N TYR A 297 -20.40 -37.72 8.44
CA TYR A 297 -21.23 -36.51 8.48
C TYR A 297 -22.45 -36.56 7.55
N THR A 298 -23.53 -35.88 7.94
CA THR A 298 -24.68 -35.58 7.06
C THR A 298 -24.44 -34.28 6.28
N VAL A 299 -25.23 -34.04 5.23
CA VAL A 299 -25.17 -32.75 4.50
C VAL A 299 -25.58 -31.59 5.42
N ASP A 300 -26.60 -31.81 6.24
CA ASP A 300 -27.15 -30.84 7.21
C ASP A 300 -26.12 -30.45 8.28
N ASP A 301 -25.41 -31.44 8.86
CA ASP A 301 -24.34 -31.19 9.85
C ASP A 301 -23.17 -30.41 9.23
N LEU A 302 -22.76 -30.75 8.01
CA LEU A 302 -21.73 -30.01 7.29
C LEU A 302 -22.15 -28.56 6.99
N CYS A 303 -23.37 -28.35 6.51
CA CYS A 303 -23.92 -27.01 6.27
C CYS A 303 -24.03 -26.19 7.56
N ALA A 304 -24.50 -26.80 8.66
CA ALA A 304 -24.61 -26.17 9.97
C ALA A 304 -23.23 -25.77 10.55
N ARG A 305 -22.22 -26.64 10.46
CA ARG A 305 -20.83 -26.32 10.84
C ARG A 305 -20.27 -25.17 10.01
N CYS A 306 -20.54 -25.17 8.70
CA CYS A 306 -20.12 -24.10 7.80
C CYS A 306 -20.90 -22.79 8.00
N GLY A 307 -22.06 -22.83 8.66
CA GLY A 307 -22.96 -21.69 8.84
C GLY A 307 -23.59 -21.21 7.52
N VAL A 308 -24.00 -22.15 6.66
CA VAL A 308 -24.70 -21.92 5.38
C VAL A 308 -25.98 -22.76 5.31
N ASN A 309 -26.89 -22.47 4.38
CA ASN A 309 -28.09 -23.27 4.20
C ASN A 309 -27.81 -24.50 3.33
N VAL A 310 -28.59 -25.58 3.49
CA VAL A 310 -28.48 -26.76 2.61
C VAL A 310 -28.70 -26.38 1.14
N ALA A 311 -29.64 -25.47 0.86
CA ALA A 311 -29.89 -24.90 -0.46
C ALA A 311 -28.65 -24.24 -1.12
N ASP A 312 -27.67 -23.77 -0.33
CA ASP A 312 -26.42 -23.22 -0.87
C ASP A 312 -25.49 -24.32 -1.39
N ALA A 313 -25.44 -25.46 -0.69
CA ALA A 313 -24.71 -26.65 -1.12
C ALA A 313 -25.42 -27.36 -2.29
N GLU A 314 -26.75 -27.39 -2.29
CA GLU A 314 -27.57 -27.90 -3.40
C GLU A 314 -27.39 -27.08 -4.67
N PHE A 315 -27.41 -25.74 -4.57
CA PHE A 315 -27.16 -24.86 -5.73
C PHE A 315 -25.77 -25.08 -6.34
N LEU A 316 -24.73 -25.22 -5.49
CA LEU A 316 -23.37 -25.53 -5.93
C LEU A 316 -23.30 -26.93 -6.58
N ALA A 317 -23.91 -27.95 -5.97
CA ALA A 317 -23.94 -29.30 -6.52
C ALA A 317 -24.68 -29.38 -7.86
N ASP A 318 -25.85 -28.76 -7.98
CA ASP A 318 -26.64 -28.72 -9.21
C ASP A 318 -25.88 -27.98 -10.33
N THR A 319 -25.21 -26.86 -10.01
CA THR A 319 -24.32 -26.15 -10.93
C THR A 319 -23.20 -27.06 -11.44
N MET A 320 -22.52 -27.78 -10.54
CA MET A 320 -21.44 -28.72 -10.88
C MET A 320 -21.89 -30.02 -11.54
N LEU A 321 -23.19 -30.34 -11.51
CA LEU A 321 -23.80 -31.47 -12.23
C LEU A 321 -24.27 -31.06 -13.63
N ARG A 322 -24.92 -29.90 -13.78
CA ARG A 322 -25.57 -29.47 -15.03
C ARG A 322 -24.73 -28.56 -15.92
N GLN A 323 -23.82 -27.77 -15.36
CA GLN A 323 -23.07 -26.73 -16.09
C GLN A 323 -21.57 -27.04 -16.14
N ARG A 324 -21.24 -28.29 -16.45
CA ARG A 324 -19.87 -28.76 -16.68
C ARG A 324 -19.33 -28.23 -18.03
N PRO A 325 -18.03 -27.94 -18.16
CA PRO A 325 -17.00 -28.01 -17.11
C PRO A 325 -17.06 -26.83 -16.14
N THR A 326 -16.64 -27.05 -14.89
CA THR A 326 -16.62 -26.06 -13.81
C THR A 326 -15.19 -25.73 -13.38
N SER A 327 -14.76 -24.47 -13.54
CA SER A 327 -13.51 -24.00 -12.93
C SER A 327 -13.73 -23.52 -11.49
N ILE A 328 -12.86 -23.91 -10.57
CA ILE A 328 -12.82 -23.39 -9.20
C ILE A 328 -11.55 -22.55 -9.01
N LEU A 329 -11.70 -21.27 -8.66
CA LEU A 329 -10.60 -20.33 -8.50
C LEU A 329 -10.38 -20.01 -7.01
N LEU A 330 -9.40 -20.67 -6.40
CA LEU A 330 -9.02 -20.47 -5.00
C LEU A 330 -8.38 -19.09 -4.80
N GLY A 331 -8.78 -18.36 -3.78
CA GLY A 331 -8.28 -17.02 -3.46
C GLY A 331 -7.47 -16.98 -2.17
N TRP A 332 -6.53 -16.02 -2.12
CA TRP A 332 -5.64 -15.77 -0.98
C TRP A 332 -6.35 -15.41 0.35
N GLY A 333 -7.69 -15.31 0.39
CA GLY A 333 -8.46 -15.30 1.63
C GLY A 333 -8.43 -16.66 2.34
N MET A 334 -8.57 -17.77 1.60
CA MET A 334 -8.54 -19.13 2.17
C MET A 334 -7.20 -19.44 2.84
N HIS A 335 -6.10 -18.86 2.35
CA HIS A 335 -4.74 -19.06 2.87
C HIS A 335 -4.53 -18.52 4.30
N ARG A 336 -5.43 -17.69 4.80
CA ARG A 336 -5.27 -16.88 6.04
C ARG A 336 -5.71 -17.62 7.31
N HIS A 337 -5.86 -18.94 7.23
CA HIS A 337 -6.29 -19.80 8.33
C HIS A 337 -5.22 -20.83 8.69
N GLU A 338 -5.12 -21.19 9.98
CA GLU A 338 -4.03 -22.06 10.47
C GLU A 338 -4.12 -23.47 9.85
N ALA A 339 -5.35 -23.99 9.82
CA ALA A 339 -5.72 -25.28 9.23
C ALA A 339 -6.28 -25.15 7.79
N ALA A 340 -5.99 -24.05 7.08
CA ALA A 340 -6.48 -23.77 5.72
C ALA A 340 -6.31 -24.92 4.72
N HIS A 341 -5.28 -25.75 4.90
CA HIS A 341 -5.02 -26.93 4.08
C HIS A 341 -6.20 -27.92 4.07
N LEU A 342 -6.93 -28.10 5.17
CA LEU A 342 -8.12 -28.95 5.20
C LEU A 342 -9.21 -28.42 4.25
N SER A 343 -9.43 -27.10 4.25
CA SER A 343 -10.35 -26.43 3.33
C SER A 343 -9.92 -26.51 1.87
N ILE A 344 -8.63 -26.29 1.58
CA ILE A 344 -8.10 -26.32 0.21
C ILE A 344 -8.18 -27.74 -0.36
N ARG A 345 -7.67 -28.74 0.38
CA ARG A 345 -7.71 -30.16 -0.02
C ARG A 345 -9.15 -30.68 -0.19
N ALA A 346 -10.12 -30.17 0.57
CA ALA A 346 -11.53 -30.53 0.40
C ALA A 346 -12.12 -29.96 -0.91
N VAL A 347 -11.69 -28.78 -1.34
CA VAL A 347 -12.07 -28.18 -2.63
C VAL A 347 -11.33 -28.83 -3.81
N ASP A 348 -10.06 -29.17 -3.65
CA ASP A 348 -9.30 -29.96 -4.62
C ASP A 348 -9.95 -31.35 -4.83
N ALA A 349 -10.32 -32.03 -3.73
CA ALA A 349 -11.06 -33.29 -3.73
C ALA A 349 -12.47 -33.18 -4.36
N LEU A 350 -13.18 -32.06 -4.15
CA LEU A 350 -14.45 -31.76 -4.83
C LEU A 350 -14.23 -31.62 -6.35
N GLY A 351 -13.17 -30.93 -6.78
CA GLY A 351 -12.78 -30.81 -8.19
C GLY A 351 -12.45 -32.17 -8.84
N ALA A 352 -11.76 -33.04 -8.10
CA ALA A 352 -11.45 -34.42 -8.51
C ALA A 352 -12.72 -35.27 -8.66
N ILE A 353 -13.54 -35.37 -7.61
CA ILE A 353 -14.75 -36.22 -7.60
C ILE A 353 -15.78 -35.75 -8.61
N SER A 354 -15.92 -34.44 -8.84
CA SER A 354 -16.84 -33.89 -9.84
C SER A 354 -16.39 -34.08 -11.30
N GLY A 355 -15.22 -34.66 -11.55
CA GLY A 355 -14.69 -34.92 -12.90
C GLY A 355 -14.19 -33.66 -13.61
N ASN A 356 -13.69 -32.67 -12.88
CA ASN A 356 -13.21 -31.40 -13.46
C ASN A 356 -11.67 -31.31 -13.57
N ILE A 357 -10.89 -32.22 -12.97
CA ILE A 357 -9.41 -32.22 -13.08
C ILE A 357 -8.98 -32.76 -14.45
N GLY A 358 -8.04 -32.07 -15.12
CA GLY A 358 -7.56 -32.40 -16.46
C GLY A 358 -8.50 -31.98 -17.60
N VAL A 359 -9.55 -31.21 -17.31
CA VAL A 359 -10.59 -30.81 -18.27
C VAL A 359 -10.46 -29.33 -18.64
N PRO A 360 -10.39 -28.95 -19.93
CA PRO A 360 -10.44 -27.55 -20.37
C PRO A 360 -11.70 -26.83 -19.86
N GLY A 361 -11.53 -25.68 -19.22
CA GLY A 361 -12.59 -24.95 -18.52
C GLY A 361 -12.98 -25.54 -17.16
N GLY A 362 -12.23 -26.54 -16.68
CA GLY A 362 -12.44 -27.21 -15.39
C GLY A 362 -11.42 -26.77 -14.33
N GLY A 363 -11.03 -27.72 -13.48
CA GLY A 363 -9.90 -27.62 -12.57
C GLY A 363 -10.09 -26.80 -11.30
N VAL A 364 -9.11 -26.91 -10.40
CA VAL A 364 -9.00 -26.10 -9.17
C VAL A 364 -7.70 -25.33 -9.21
N SER A 365 -7.78 -24.02 -9.49
CA SER A 365 -6.61 -23.17 -9.77
C SER A 365 -6.41 -22.10 -8.71
N GLN A 366 -5.21 -22.06 -8.12
CA GLN A 366 -4.81 -21.09 -7.11
C GLN A 366 -3.99 -19.96 -7.76
N GLY A 367 -2.79 -20.30 -8.26
CA GLY A 367 -1.88 -19.40 -8.96
C GLY A 367 -0.64 -20.13 -9.51
N PHE A 368 0.31 -19.35 -10.01
CA PHE A 368 1.60 -19.82 -10.54
C PHE A 368 2.75 -19.46 -9.58
N GLU A 369 3.93 -20.01 -9.82
CA GLU A 369 5.14 -19.72 -9.04
C GLU A 369 5.86 -18.50 -9.62
N GLU A 370 5.85 -17.37 -8.89
CA GLU A 370 6.37 -16.09 -9.37
C GLU A 370 7.84 -16.12 -9.83
N TYR A 371 8.68 -16.94 -9.21
CA TYR A 371 10.09 -17.10 -9.61
C TYR A 371 10.36 -18.42 -10.35
N GLY A 372 9.32 -19.14 -10.76
CA GLY A 372 9.42 -20.37 -11.56
C GLY A 372 10.04 -20.20 -12.96
N PRO A 373 9.82 -19.09 -13.69
CA PRO A 373 10.40 -18.91 -15.03
C PRO A 373 11.91 -18.62 -15.09
N TYR A 374 12.54 -18.27 -13.97
CA TYR A 374 13.94 -17.82 -13.93
C TYR A 374 14.89 -18.92 -13.46
N ASP A 375 16.18 -18.78 -13.75
CA ASP A 375 17.19 -19.71 -13.27
C ASP A 375 17.46 -19.53 -11.77
N GLN A 376 16.93 -20.49 -10.99
CA GLN A 376 16.99 -20.52 -9.54
C GLN A 376 18.39 -20.83 -8.98
N GLN A 377 19.39 -21.20 -9.79
CA GLN A 377 20.77 -21.33 -9.31
C GLN A 377 21.28 -19.99 -8.75
N TYR A 378 20.80 -18.87 -9.30
CA TYR A 378 21.15 -17.51 -8.88
C TYR A 378 20.42 -17.02 -7.63
N TRP A 379 19.71 -17.89 -6.90
CA TRP A 379 19.51 -17.65 -5.46
C TRP A 379 20.83 -17.80 -4.67
N GLY A 380 21.81 -18.55 -5.19
CA GLY A 380 23.10 -18.82 -4.53
C GLY A 380 23.03 -19.84 -3.39
N ASP A 381 21.92 -20.54 -3.24
CA ASP A 381 21.61 -21.35 -2.04
C ASP A 381 22.57 -22.53 -1.78
N GLY A 382 23.26 -23.00 -2.82
CA GLY A 382 24.33 -24.02 -2.71
C GLY A 382 25.71 -23.47 -2.37
N LEU A 383 25.90 -22.13 -2.32
CA LEU A 383 27.19 -21.52 -1.99
C LEU A 383 27.50 -21.60 -0.49
N ASN A 384 26.48 -21.34 0.34
CA ASN A 384 26.55 -21.46 1.80
C ASN A 384 25.31 -22.20 2.31
N PRO A 385 25.32 -23.56 2.23
CA PRO A 385 24.17 -24.39 2.61
C PRO A 385 23.79 -24.36 4.11
N PRO A 386 24.72 -24.39 5.09
CA PRO A 386 24.36 -24.14 6.48
C PRO A 386 24.15 -22.63 6.69
N ARG A 387 22.88 -22.19 6.66
CA ARG A 387 22.49 -20.83 7.03
C ARG A 387 21.17 -20.85 7.81
N ARG A 388 21.10 -20.02 8.84
CA ARG A 388 19.90 -19.80 9.65
C ARG A 388 18.78 -19.18 8.82
N THR A 389 17.55 -19.62 9.07
CA THR A 389 16.34 -19.03 8.49
C THR A 389 15.28 -18.76 9.54
N LEU A 390 14.76 -17.53 9.56
CA LEU A 390 13.69 -17.12 10.47
C LEU A 390 12.32 -17.24 9.80
N LEU A 391 11.32 -17.66 10.58
CA LEU A 391 9.94 -17.86 10.14
C LEU A 391 9.24 -16.52 9.95
N LEU A 392 9.01 -16.14 8.70
CA LEU A 392 8.42 -14.84 8.34
C LEU A 392 7.04 -14.58 9.01
N PRO A 393 6.12 -15.54 9.15
CA PRO A 393 4.90 -15.38 9.92
C PRO A 393 5.06 -15.01 11.41
N GLU A 394 6.23 -15.27 12.01
CA GLU A 394 6.53 -15.01 13.43
C GLU A 394 7.77 -14.09 13.60
N ILE A 395 8.14 -13.35 12.55
CA ILE A 395 9.45 -12.68 12.43
C ILE A 395 9.80 -11.72 13.57
N GLY A 396 8.81 -11.04 14.15
CA GLY A 396 9.03 -10.16 15.30
C GLY A 396 9.48 -10.91 16.55
N ARG A 397 8.98 -12.15 16.75
CA ARG A 397 9.43 -13.05 17.81
C ARG A 397 10.76 -13.70 17.44
N GLU A 398 10.87 -14.25 16.24
CA GLU A 398 12.07 -14.98 15.79
C GLU A 398 13.35 -14.13 15.91
N ILE A 399 13.29 -12.82 15.62
CA ILE A 399 14.41 -11.88 15.82
C ILE A 399 14.70 -11.61 17.31
N LEU A 400 13.67 -11.54 18.17
CA LEU A 400 13.83 -11.32 19.62
C LEU A 400 14.37 -12.57 20.35
N ASP A 401 14.00 -13.76 19.89
CA ASP A 401 14.38 -15.06 20.47
C ASP A 401 15.71 -15.60 19.88
N ALA A 402 16.17 -15.10 18.73
CA ALA A 402 17.44 -15.50 18.10
C ALA A 402 18.67 -15.29 19.01
N ARG A 403 19.40 -16.38 19.28
CA ARG A 403 20.70 -16.41 19.97
C ARG A 403 21.75 -17.07 19.07
N ASP A 404 23.01 -16.99 19.49
CA ASP A 404 24.15 -17.74 18.93
C ASP A 404 24.24 -17.73 17.40
N PRO A 405 24.36 -16.55 16.74
CA PRO A 405 24.46 -15.21 17.32
C PRO A 405 23.10 -14.49 17.43
N GLU A 406 23.00 -13.42 18.20
CA GLU A 406 21.82 -12.53 18.11
C GLU A 406 21.76 -11.81 16.75
N ILE A 407 20.55 -11.39 16.33
CA ILE A 407 20.40 -10.51 15.15
C ILE A 407 20.86 -9.09 15.52
N ARG A 408 22.03 -8.71 14.99
CA ARG A 408 22.66 -7.40 15.20
C ARG A 408 22.23 -6.42 14.11
N MET A 409 22.34 -6.82 12.84
CA MET A 409 21.97 -5.97 11.69
C MET A 409 20.75 -6.52 10.95
N ILE A 410 19.90 -5.63 10.45
CA ILE A 410 18.79 -5.95 9.54
C ILE A 410 18.91 -5.10 8.28
N MET A 411 18.87 -5.72 7.10
CA MET A 411 18.72 -5.03 5.82
C MET A 411 17.40 -5.41 5.16
N VAL A 412 16.60 -4.41 4.81
CA VAL A 412 15.24 -4.56 4.28
C VAL A 412 15.15 -4.04 2.84
N THR A 413 14.52 -4.83 1.99
CA THR A 413 14.24 -4.53 0.57
C THR A 413 12.81 -4.93 0.21
N ALA A 414 12.24 -4.29 -0.82
CA ALA A 414 10.92 -4.61 -1.39
C ALA A 414 9.75 -4.79 -0.38
N GLY A 415 9.77 -4.18 0.81
CA GLY A 415 8.69 -4.33 1.79
C GLY A 415 8.88 -3.58 3.12
N ASN A 416 7.78 -3.34 3.82
CA ASN A 416 7.71 -2.63 5.10
C ASN A 416 7.23 -3.61 6.20
N PRO A 417 8.12 -4.38 6.84
CA PRO A 417 7.77 -5.34 7.89
C PRO A 417 7.08 -4.69 9.10
N ALA A 418 7.47 -3.47 9.47
CA ALA A 418 7.01 -2.83 10.71
C ALA A 418 5.49 -2.58 10.77
N CYS A 419 4.78 -2.52 9.63
CA CYS A 419 3.31 -2.50 9.59
C CYS A 419 2.68 -3.72 8.89
N MET A 420 3.40 -4.47 8.05
CA MET A 420 2.81 -5.55 7.24
C MET A 420 2.92 -6.96 7.83
N ALA A 421 3.88 -7.23 8.72
CA ALA A 421 4.02 -8.53 9.37
C ALA A 421 3.09 -8.66 10.60
N ALA A 422 2.79 -9.88 11.03
CA ALA A 422 2.00 -10.16 12.23
C ALA A 422 2.76 -9.82 13.52
N ASP A 423 2.03 -9.47 14.59
CA ASP A 423 2.52 -8.74 15.77
C ASP A 423 3.48 -7.60 15.37
N ALA A 424 2.94 -6.59 14.68
CA ALA A 424 3.67 -5.39 14.31
C ALA A 424 4.33 -4.70 15.53
N GLY A 425 3.78 -4.92 16.74
CA GLY A 425 4.38 -4.49 18.00
C GLY A 425 5.70 -5.21 18.31
N ALA A 426 5.73 -6.55 18.22
CA ALA A 426 6.95 -7.36 18.34
C ALA A 426 7.96 -7.01 17.25
N VAL A 427 7.53 -6.85 16.00
CA VAL A 427 8.41 -6.45 14.90
C VAL A 427 9.06 -5.10 15.19
N ALA A 428 8.30 -4.10 15.66
CA ALA A 428 8.86 -2.81 16.06
C ALA A 428 9.76 -2.88 17.32
N ARG A 429 9.55 -3.84 18.24
CA ARG A 429 10.48 -4.11 19.36
C ARG A 429 11.79 -4.74 18.85
N ALA A 430 11.68 -5.76 18.00
CA ALA A 430 12.79 -6.47 17.38
C ALA A 430 13.72 -5.54 16.58
N PHE A 431 13.12 -4.72 15.71
CA PHE A 431 13.82 -3.75 14.88
C PHE A 431 14.47 -2.61 15.68
N ARG A 432 14.07 -2.38 16.94
CA ARG A 432 14.75 -1.45 17.87
C ARG A 432 15.93 -2.10 18.59
N LYS A 433 15.87 -3.41 18.88
CA LYS A 433 16.98 -4.17 19.50
C LYS A 433 18.20 -4.25 18.57
N ALA A 434 17.98 -4.40 17.26
CA ALA A 434 19.04 -4.39 16.27
C ALA A 434 19.91 -3.12 16.39
N GLU A 435 21.23 -3.28 16.39
CA GLU A 435 22.19 -2.18 16.48
C GLU A 435 22.31 -1.39 15.17
N PHE A 436 22.04 -2.03 14.02
CA PHE A 436 22.10 -1.38 12.72
C PHE A 436 20.95 -1.83 11.82
N VAL A 437 20.36 -0.91 11.07
CA VAL A 437 19.16 -1.18 10.24
C VAL A 437 19.25 -0.35 8.96
N VAL A 438 19.11 -1.03 7.82
CA VAL A 438 19.16 -0.45 6.48
C VAL A 438 17.81 -0.68 5.80
N TYR A 439 17.21 0.37 5.23
CA TYR A 439 15.92 0.31 4.56
C TYR A 439 16.00 0.84 3.13
N SER A 440 15.65 0.00 2.15
CA SER A 440 15.38 0.39 0.76
C SER A 440 13.90 0.71 0.61
N GLY A 441 13.57 1.89 0.06
CA GLY A 441 12.18 2.31 -0.11
C GLY A 441 11.99 3.64 -0.82
N HIS A 442 10.74 4.09 -0.92
CA HIS A 442 10.37 5.36 -1.58
C HIS A 442 9.92 6.45 -0.60
N PHE A 443 9.42 6.09 0.59
CA PHE A 443 8.75 6.99 1.53
C PHE A 443 9.21 6.73 2.97
N MET A 444 9.12 7.74 3.83
CA MET A 444 9.47 7.65 5.26
C MET A 444 8.37 6.94 6.05
N ASP A 445 8.25 5.63 5.90
CA ASP A 445 7.22 4.80 6.55
C ASP A 445 7.65 4.19 7.90
N ASP A 446 6.80 3.34 8.49
CA ASP A 446 7.06 2.72 9.82
C ASP A 446 8.35 1.89 9.90
N THR A 447 8.88 1.38 8.77
CA THR A 447 10.17 0.67 8.77
C THR A 447 11.33 1.65 8.63
N ALA A 448 11.16 2.71 7.83
CA ALA A 448 12.12 3.81 7.75
C ALA A 448 12.33 4.50 9.11
N ASP A 449 11.26 4.71 9.88
CA ASP A 449 11.33 5.25 11.26
C ASP A 449 12.24 4.43 12.20
N LEU A 450 12.48 3.15 11.89
CA LEU A 450 13.33 2.24 12.67
C LEU A 450 14.75 2.08 12.07
N ALA A 451 15.03 2.69 10.90
CA ALA A 451 16.29 2.57 10.18
C ALA A 451 17.37 3.57 10.63
N HIS A 452 18.63 3.24 10.34
CA HIS A 452 19.80 4.12 10.47
C HIS A 452 20.32 4.60 9.11
N VAL A 453 20.02 3.85 8.04
CA VAL A 453 20.29 4.20 6.64
C VAL A 453 19.01 4.06 5.82
N PHE A 454 18.70 5.08 5.03
CA PHE A 454 17.67 5.02 3.99
C PHE A 454 18.34 5.02 2.61
N LEU A 455 17.95 4.08 1.75
CA LEU A 455 18.39 4.01 0.35
C LEU A 455 17.19 4.29 -0.59
N PRO A 456 17.23 5.34 -1.43
CA PRO A 456 16.12 5.69 -2.30
C PRO A 456 16.03 4.74 -3.50
N ALA A 457 14.95 3.95 -3.54
CA ALA A 457 14.73 3.01 -4.63
C ALA A 457 14.07 3.70 -5.85
N THR A 458 14.45 3.24 -7.04
CA THR A 458 13.68 3.44 -8.27
C THR A 458 12.33 2.74 -8.22
N THR A 459 11.38 3.26 -8.98
CA THR A 459 10.20 2.52 -9.40
C THR A 459 10.53 1.71 -10.66
N PHE A 460 9.73 0.68 -10.97
CA PHE A 460 9.82 -0.10 -12.22
C PHE A 460 9.74 0.70 -13.54
N LEU A 461 9.52 2.01 -13.49
CA LEU A 461 9.51 2.90 -14.66
C LEU A 461 10.87 3.58 -14.87
N GLU A 462 11.83 3.36 -13.96
CA GLU A 462 13.16 3.96 -13.92
C GLU A 462 14.28 2.90 -14.05
N GLU A 463 13.94 1.61 -14.23
CA GLU A 463 14.90 0.49 -14.34
C GLU A 463 14.50 -0.52 -15.44
N ASP A 464 15.45 -1.37 -15.82
CA ASP A 464 15.30 -2.41 -16.86
C ASP A 464 15.38 -3.82 -16.22
N ASP A 465 14.35 -4.65 -16.37
CA ASP A 465 14.24 -6.00 -15.79
C ASP A 465 13.18 -6.85 -16.55
N VAL A 466 12.86 -8.06 -16.06
CA VAL A 466 11.80 -8.94 -16.59
C VAL A 466 10.81 -9.29 -15.49
N MET A 467 9.51 -9.15 -15.77
CA MET A 467 8.40 -9.43 -14.85
C MET A 467 7.69 -10.73 -15.20
N ALA A 468 7.65 -11.68 -14.26
CA ALA A 468 6.81 -12.87 -14.32
C ALA A 468 5.43 -12.62 -13.65
N SER A 469 4.54 -13.62 -13.71
CA SER A 469 3.21 -13.51 -13.09
C SER A 469 2.85 -14.76 -12.30
N TYR A 470 2.36 -14.53 -11.08
CA TYR A 470 1.75 -15.56 -10.25
C TYR A 470 0.28 -15.82 -10.61
N GLY A 471 -0.22 -15.19 -11.69
CA GLY A 471 -1.59 -15.31 -12.16
C GLY A 471 -1.77 -15.68 -13.64
N HIS A 472 -0.69 -15.85 -14.43
CA HIS A 472 -0.74 -16.31 -15.84
C HIS A 472 0.63 -16.70 -16.41
N ASN A 473 0.64 -17.53 -17.45
CA ASN A 473 1.84 -18.03 -18.15
C ASN A 473 2.54 -17.00 -19.06
N TYR A 474 2.43 -15.69 -18.77
CA TYR A 474 3.12 -14.65 -19.55
C TYR A 474 4.20 -13.98 -18.71
N VAL A 475 5.38 -13.84 -19.30
CA VAL A 475 6.46 -12.95 -18.87
C VAL A 475 6.40 -11.67 -19.69
N GLY A 476 6.70 -10.53 -19.08
CA GLY A 476 6.67 -9.22 -19.72
C GLY A 476 7.93 -8.40 -19.44
N PRO A 477 8.26 -7.44 -20.31
CA PRO A 477 9.40 -6.55 -20.09
C PRO A 477 9.10 -5.58 -18.96
N VAL A 478 10.09 -5.30 -18.14
CA VAL A 478 10.18 -4.03 -17.42
C VAL A 478 11.18 -3.21 -18.20
N ASN A 479 10.72 -2.44 -19.18
CA ASN A 479 11.60 -1.50 -19.90
C ASN A 479 11.60 -0.16 -19.15
N ARG A 480 12.78 0.45 -19.01
CA ARG A 480 12.93 1.79 -18.44
C ARG A 480 12.17 2.81 -19.28
N ALA A 481 11.27 3.55 -18.63
CA ALA A 481 10.45 4.57 -19.28
C ALA A 481 11.04 5.98 -19.13
N ILE A 482 11.71 6.26 -18.02
CA ILE A 482 12.41 7.51 -17.72
C ILE A 482 13.75 7.20 -17.05
N GLU A 483 14.70 8.13 -17.08
CA GLU A 483 15.87 8.00 -16.20
C GLU A 483 15.46 8.11 -14.71
N PRO A 484 16.22 7.50 -13.78
CA PRO A 484 15.97 7.60 -12.35
C PRO A 484 15.81 9.04 -11.85
N VAL A 485 14.83 9.28 -10.97
CA VAL A 485 14.61 10.61 -10.39
C VAL A 485 15.68 10.93 -9.33
N ASP A 486 16.36 12.06 -9.53
CA ASP A 486 17.51 12.58 -8.76
C ASP A 486 18.63 11.54 -8.55
N GLU A 487 18.76 10.97 -7.34
CA GLU A 487 19.75 9.95 -7.00
C GLU A 487 19.13 8.57 -6.69
N CYS A 488 17.89 8.30 -7.10
CA CYS A 488 17.30 6.95 -6.96
C CYS A 488 18.14 5.89 -7.70
N ARG A 489 18.25 4.68 -7.12
CA ARG A 489 18.88 3.52 -7.77
C ARG A 489 18.02 2.28 -7.64
N SER A 490 18.13 1.35 -8.59
CA SER A 490 17.52 0.02 -8.44
C SER A 490 18.23 -0.76 -7.36
N GLU A 491 17.51 -1.64 -6.67
CA GLU A 491 18.10 -2.49 -5.62
C GLU A 491 19.26 -3.34 -6.18
N PHE A 492 19.16 -3.76 -7.45
CA PHE A 492 20.28 -4.37 -8.17
C PHE A 492 21.51 -3.45 -8.19
N MET A 493 21.36 -2.18 -8.59
CA MET A 493 22.48 -1.22 -8.59
C MET A 493 22.98 -0.89 -7.18
N MET A 494 22.12 -0.92 -6.15
CA MET A 494 22.56 -0.81 -4.75
C MET A 494 23.50 -1.96 -4.37
N PHE A 495 23.11 -3.21 -4.66
CA PHE A 495 23.95 -4.38 -4.37
C PHE A 495 25.19 -4.45 -5.29
N HIS A 496 25.10 -4.00 -6.53
CA HIS A 496 26.23 -3.87 -7.47
C HIS A 496 27.33 -2.97 -6.91
N ASP A 497 26.97 -1.80 -6.38
CA ASP A 497 27.96 -0.85 -5.86
C ASP A 497 28.34 -1.13 -4.40
N LEU A 498 27.50 -1.85 -3.64
CA LEU A 498 27.88 -2.43 -2.35
C LEU A 498 28.91 -3.56 -2.53
N ALA A 499 28.76 -4.40 -3.57
CA ALA A 499 29.69 -5.49 -3.88
C ALA A 499 31.11 -4.99 -4.19
N ALA A 500 31.26 -3.74 -4.65
CA ALA A 500 32.57 -3.10 -4.85
C ALA A 500 33.42 -3.01 -3.56
N ARG A 501 32.79 -3.08 -2.38
CA ARG A 501 33.48 -3.09 -1.07
C ARG A 501 33.91 -4.48 -0.60
N PHE A 502 33.69 -5.54 -1.39
CA PHE A 502 33.95 -6.93 -0.96
C PHE A 502 34.75 -7.76 -1.98
N PRO A 503 35.50 -8.80 -1.56
CA PRO A 503 36.35 -9.59 -2.46
C PRO A 503 35.64 -10.37 -3.58
N PHE A 504 34.30 -10.44 -3.57
CA PHE A 504 33.49 -11.07 -4.61
C PHE A 504 33.01 -10.09 -5.69
N ALA A 505 33.48 -8.84 -5.69
CA ALA A 505 33.07 -7.77 -6.61
C ALA A 505 32.96 -8.26 -8.07
N ASP A 506 34.03 -8.84 -8.62
CA ASP A 506 34.10 -9.27 -10.04
C ASP A 506 33.07 -10.36 -10.40
N ARG A 507 32.57 -11.11 -9.42
CA ARG A 507 31.53 -12.14 -9.61
C ARG A 507 30.10 -11.57 -9.57
N PHE A 508 29.92 -10.35 -9.07
CA PHE A 508 28.60 -9.70 -8.95
C PHE A 508 28.43 -8.50 -9.91
N ARG A 509 29.51 -7.74 -10.14
CA ARG A 509 29.52 -6.48 -10.89
C ARG A 509 29.58 -6.67 -12.40
N ARG A 510 28.51 -7.23 -12.94
CA ARG A 510 28.24 -7.45 -14.37
C ARG A 510 27.10 -6.54 -14.84
N GLY A 511 26.99 -6.33 -16.15
CA GLY A 511 25.92 -5.51 -16.73
C GLY A 511 24.52 -6.09 -16.51
N VAL A 512 23.50 -5.23 -16.50
CA VAL A 512 22.08 -5.64 -16.40
C VAL A 512 21.72 -6.66 -17.50
N ASP A 513 22.11 -6.38 -18.75
CA ASP A 513 21.83 -7.27 -19.89
C ASP A 513 22.53 -8.64 -19.77
N GLU A 514 23.71 -8.72 -19.15
CA GLU A 514 24.37 -9.99 -18.85
C GLU A 514 23.63 -10.80 -17.79
N TRP A 515 23.17 -10.13 -16.73
CA TRP A 515 22.42 -10.79 -15.68
C TRP A 515 21.04 -11.24 -16.16
N LEU A 516 20.33 -10.43 -16.95
CA LEU A 516 19.07 -10.81 -17.58
C LEU A 516 19.26 -11.92 -18.62
N HIS A 517 20.38 -11.96 -19.35
CA HIS A 517 20.73 -13.08 -20.21
C HIS A 517 20.75 -14.40 -19.42
N ASP A 518 21.48 -14.45 -18.31
CA ASP A 518 21.66 -15.68 -17.53
C ASP A 518 20.40 -16.04 -16.73
N LEU A 519 19.82 -15.08 -15.99
CA LEU A 519 18.63 -15.29 -15.14
C LEU A 519 17.41 -15.75 -15.94
N CYS A 520 17.26 -15.26 -17.17
CA CYS A 520 16.15 -15.62 -18.04
C CYS A 520 16.53 -16.69 -19.08
N ALA A 521 17.67 -17.38 -18.94
CA ALA A 521 18.04 -18.49 -19.83
C ALA A 521 16.94 -19.55 -20.02
N PRO A 522 16.15 -19.95 -18.98
CA PRO A 522 15.00 -20.84 -19.17
C PRO A 522 13.86 -20.23 -20.01
N VAL A 523 13.70 -18.90 -20.00
CA VAL A 523 12.74 -18.16 -20.84
C VAL A 523 13.25 -18.06 -22.28
N TRP A 524 14.53 -17.75 -22.49
CA TRP A 524 15.14 -17.67 -23.82
C TRP A 524 15.11 -19.02 -24.54
N ALA A 525 15.31 -20.13 -23.81
CA ALA A 525 15.21 -21.49 -24.32
C ALA A 525 13.83 -21.84 -24.90
N GLN A 526 12.76 -21.17 -24.43
CA GLN A 526 11.39 -21.30 -24.95
C GLN A 526 11.12 -20.38 -26.17
N GLY A 527 12.16 -19.73 -26.71
CA GLY A 527 12.09 -18.87 -27.89
C GLY A 527 11.60 -17.44 -27.63
N CYS A 528 11.37 -17.07 -26.37
CA CYS A 528 10.91 -15.73 -25.96
C CYS A 528 12.04 -14.68 -25.96
N THR A 529 12.81 -14.57 -27.06
CA THR A 529 14.09 -13.82 -27.13
C THR A 529 14.04 -12.38 -26.57
N PRO A 530 15.18 -11.81 -26.11
CA PRO A 530 15.22 -10.48 -25.49
C PRO A 530 14.56 -9.38 -26.31
N GLU A 531 14.70 -9.41 -27.65
CA GLU A 531 14.10 -8.43 -28.57
C GLU A 531 12.58 -8.57 -28.63
N ARG A 532 12.08 -9.82 -28.67
CA ARG A 532 10.65 -10.12 -28.61
C ARG A 532 10.05 -9.68 -27.27
N LEU A 533 10.76 -9.92 -26.17
CA LEU A 533 10.30 -9.58 -24.83
C LEU A 533 10.29 -8.06 -24.61
N ARG A 534 11.34 -7.33 -25.01
CA ARG A 534 11.35 -5.85 -24.98
C ARG A 534 10.20 -5.25 -25.78
N ALA A 535 9.74 -5.90 -26.85
CA ALA A 535 8.60 -5.47 -27.66
C ALA A 535 7.21 -5.82 -27.06
N GLY A 536 7.12 -6.74 -26.10
CA GLY A 536 5.82 -7.11 -25.48
C GLY A 536 5.84 -8.43 -24.71
N ALA A 537 4.72 -8.76 -24.07
CA ALA A 537 4.62 -9.96 -23.24
C ALA A 537 4.72 -11.25 -24.07
N CYS A 538 5.61 -12.16 -23.66
CA CYS A 538 5.76 -13.48 -24.25
C CYS A 538 5.08 -14.55 -23.39
N ARG A 539 4.41 -15.52 -24.04
CA ARG A 539 3.84 -16.68 -23.34
C ARG A 539 4.90 -17.78 -23.23
N LEU A 540 5.03 -18.36 -22.05
CA LEU A 540 5.84 -19.54 -21.80
C LEU A 540 5.17 -20.81 -22.38
N ASP A 541 5.96 -21.86 -22.56
CA ASP A 541 5.49 -23.19 -22.93
C ASP A 541 4.91 -23.90 -21.70
N ALA A 542 3.65 -23.57 -21.43
CA ALA A 542 2.87 -24.10 -20.32
C ALA A 542 1.49 -24.56 -20.82
N PRO A 543 0.88 -25.61 -20.23
CA PRO A 543 -0.43 -26.11 -20.64
C PRO A 543 -1.53 -25.07 -20.45
N MET A 544 -2.59 -25.14 -21.26
CA MET A 544 -3.81 -24.37 -21.04
C MET A 544 -4.60 -24.96 -19.87
N ALA A 545 -4.86 -26.27 -19.93
CA ALA A 545 -5.40 -27.08 -18.84
C ALA A 545 -4.31 -28.08 -18.36
N PRO A 546 -3.76 -27.95 -17.13
CA PRO A 546 -2.82 -28.91 -16.57
C PRO A 546 -3.49 -30.26 -16.26
N TYR A 547 -2.65 -31.30 -16.15
CA TYR A 547 -3.05 -32.68 -15.82
C TYR A 547 -4.05 -33.30 -16.83
N ALA A 548 -4.05 -32.85 -18.09
CA ALA A 548 -4.96 -33.33 -19.14
C ALA A 548 -4.71 -34.79 -19.58
N ASP A 549 -3.53 -35.32 -19.29
CA ASP A 549 -3.18 -36.75 -19.40
C ASP A 549 -3.55 -37.56 -18.13
N ARG A 550 -4.07 -36.87 -17.10
CA ARG A 550 -4.33 -37.36 -15.75
C ARG A 550 -3.08 -37.96 -15.05
N THR A 551 -1.89 -37.43 -15.35
CA THR A 551 -0.65 -37.68 -14.58
C THR A 551 -0.39 -36.52 -13.64
N PHE A 552 0.09 -36.82 -12.43
CA PHE A 552 0.40 -35.82 -11.40
C PHE A 552 1.87 -35.91 -10.97
N PRO A 553 2.56 -34.79 -10.70
CA PRO A 553 3.92 -34.76 -10.17
C PRO A 553 4.01 -35.20 -8.67
N THR A 554 3.25 -36.22 -8.29
CA THR A 554 3.39 -36.96 -7.03
C THR A 554 4.32 -38.18 -7.24
N PRO A 555 4.93 -38.74 -6.18
CA PRO A 555 5.74 -39.95 -6.26
C PRO A 555 5.05 -41.20 -6.84
N SER A 556 3.72 -41.21 -6.96
CA SER A 556 2.94 -42.32 -7.54
C SER A 556 2.33 -41.99 -8.92
N GLY A 557 2.52 -40.77 -9.43
CA GLY A 557 1.86 -40.29 -10.66
C GLY A 557 0.38 -39.94 -10.50
N LYS A 558 -0.19 -40.08 -9.29
CA LYS A 558 -1.63 -39.99 -9.00
C LYS A 558 -2.02 -38.80 -8.13
N PHE A 559 -3.26 -38.35 -8.26
CA PHE A 559 -3.87 -37.36 -7.35
C PHE A 559 -4.08 -37.96 -5.95
N ARG A 560 -3.86 -37.18 -4.90
CA ARG A 560 -3.93 -37.64 -3.50
C ARG A 560 -5.09 -37.01 -2.76
N PHE A 561 -6.10 -37.80 -2.42
CA PHE A 561 -7.13 -37.36 -1.49
C PHE A 561 -6.58 -37.22 -0.06
N MET A 562 -7.27 -36.47 0.80
CA MET A 562 -6.99 -36.51 2.24
C MET A 562 -7.46 -37.85 2.83
N THR A 563 -6.57 -38.52 3.56
CA THR A 563 -6.82 -39.84 4.16
C THR A 563 -7.17 -39.78 5.65
N ASP A 564 -6.98 -38.61 6.27
CA ASP A 564 -7.53 -38.23 7.57
C ASP A 564 -8.08 -36.78 7.49
N PHE A 565 -8.99 -36.45 8.40
CA PHE A 565 -9.55 -35.11 8.59
C PHE A 565 -9.99 -34.97 10.05
N ASP A 566 -9.27 -34.12 10.79
CA ASP A 566 -9.65 -33.63 12.12
C ASP A 566 -10.28 -32.23 11.98
N PRO A 567 -11.56 -32.04 12.34
CA PRO A 567 -12.20 -30.73 12.31
C PRO A 567 -11.78 -29.80 13.47
N ALA A 568 -10.96 -30.24 14.43
CA ALA A 568 -10.60 -29.45 15.61
C ALA A 568 -9.92 -28.11 15.25
N GLY A 569 -10.55 -27.02 15.68
CA GLY A 569 -10.10 -25.64 15.43
C GLY A 569 -10.72 -24.97 14.19
N LEU A 570 -11.35 -25.71 13.27
CA LEU A 570 -11.98 -25.10 12.09
C LEU A 570 -13.13 -24.15 12.50
N GLY A 571 -12.99 -22.87 12.17
CA GLY A 571 -13.94 -21.83 12.54
C GLY A 571 -14.03 -21.52 14.04
N ALA A 572 -13.03 -21.91 14.84
CA ALA A 572 -13.04 -21.66 16.29
C ALA A 572 -13.11 -20.16 16.62
N VAL A 573 -13.86 -19.81 17.66
CA VAL A 573 -13.96 -18.45 18.20
C VAL A 573 -13.06 -18.34 19.42
N GLU A 574 -12.24 -17.29 19.49
CA GLU A 574 -11.33 -17.08 20.62
C GLU A 574 -12.13 -16.55 21.83
N PRO A 575 -12.03 -17.16 23.03
CA PRO A 575 -12.82 -16.74 24.19
C PRO A 575 -12.64 -15.27 24.54
N GLY A 576 -13.76 -14.53 24.58
CA GLY A 576 -13.77 -13.07 24.81
C GLY A 576 -13.66 -12.20 23.55
N TYR A 577 -13.40 -12.81 22.38
CA TYR A 577 -13.19 -12.13 21.10
C TYR A 577 -14.13 -12.73 20.02
N PRO A 578 -15.42 -12.33 19.99
CA PRO A 578 -16.46 -13.04 19.26
C PRO A 578 -16.41 -12.93 17.72
N TYR A 579 -15.66 -11.97 17.16
CA TYR A 579 -15.58 -11.74 15.72
C TYR A 579 -14.22 -12.17 15.16
N ARG A 580 -14.19 -12.74 13.95
CA ARG A 580 -12.93 -12.90 13.19
C ARG A 580 -12.64 -11.63 12.38
N LEU A 581 -11.44 -11.06 12.53
CA LEU A 581 -11.00 -9.90 11.75
C LEU A 581 -10.51 -10.33 10.36
N LEU A 582 -11.19 -9.86 9.32
CA LEU A 582 -10.86 -10.13 7.93
C LEU A 582 -10.24 -8.88 7.27
N THR A 583 -8.91 -8.81 7.30
CA THR A 583 -8.12 -7.74 6.64
C THR A 583 -8.05 -7.97 5.12
N ILE A 584 -9.09 -7.56 4.39
CA ILE A 584 -9.24 -7.79 2.95
C ILE A 584 -8.32 -6.89 2.09
N ALA A 585 -8.09 -7.27 0.83
CA ALA A 585 -7.21 -6.52 -0.07
C ALA A 585 -7.87 -5.22 -0.58
N PRO A 586 -7.24 -4.04 -0.40
CA PRO A 586 -7.82 -2.74 -0.76
C PRO A 586 -8.07 -2.55 -2.25
N HIS A 587 -9.10 -1.78 -2.58
CA HIS A 587 -9.36 -1.42 -3.98
C HIS A 587 -8.43 -0.30 -4.49
N GLY A 588 -8.21 0.75 -3.68
CA GLY A 588 -7.54 1.99 -4.12
C GLY A 588 -6.01 2.02 -4.03
N TYR A 589 -5.41 1.18 -3.19
CA TYR A 589 -3.97 1.09 -2.93
C TYR A 589 -3.53 -0.38 -2.79
N ILE A 590 -2.26 -0.64 -2.45
CA ILE A 590 -1.75 -1.98 -2.16
C ILE A 590 -0.99 -1.91 -0.84
N CYS A 591 -1.44 -2.68 0.17
CA CYS A 591 -0.72 -2.82 1.44
C CYS A 591 -0.30 -1.45 2.02
N SER A 592 0.97 -1.23 2.33
CA SER A 592 1.50 0.04 2.83
C SER A 592 2.00 1.02 1.75
N GLU A 593 1.74 0.78 0.45
CA GLU A 593 2.10 1.67 -0.66
C GLU A 593 1.19 2.92 -0.76
N ARG A 594 1.10 3.68 0.33
CA ARG A 594 0.50 5.02 0.42
C ARG A 594 1.61 6.05 0.66
N THR A 595 1.25 7.32 0.82
CA THR A 595 2.10 8.41 1.35
C THR A 595 1.44 8.91 2.65
N MET A 596 2.08 9.73 3.48
CA MET A 596 1.47 10.25 4.71
C MET A 596 0.20 11.06 4.39
N ALA A 597 0.28 12.02 3.46
CA ALA A 597 -0.89 12.78 3.00
C ALA A 597 -1.96 11.86 2.39
N GLY A 598 -1.54 10.77 1.74
CA GLY A 598 -2.43 9.74 1.18
C GLY A 598 -3.15 8.82 2.18
N HIS A 599 -3.05 9.06 3.50
CA HIS A 599 -3.81 8.36 4.54
C HIS A 599 -5.00 9.17 5.06
N ASP A 600 -6.11 8.49 5.33
CA ASP A 600 -7.24 8.97 6.13
C ASP A 600 -6.84 9.00 7.63
N ALA A 601 -7.57 9.71 8.49
CA ALA A 601 -7.19 9.89 9.90
C ALA A 601 -7.23 8.61 10.76
N LEU A 602 -8.17 7.71 10.46
CA LEU A 602 -8.33 6.43 11.14
C LEU A 602 -8.69 5.36 10.11
N THR A 603 -8.40 4.10 10.42
CA THR A 603 -8.87 2.96 9.63
C THR A 603 -10.38 2.72 9.84
N GLU A 604 -11.07 2.24 8.80
CA GLU A 604 -12.49 1.88 8.88
C GLU A 604 -12.67 0.37 9.10
N VAL A 605 -13.60 -0.01 9.97
CA VAL A 605 -13.97 -1.40 10.25
C VAL A 605 -15.47 -1.61 10.07
N ALA A 606 -15.84 -2.58 9.24
CA ALA A 606 -17.22 -2.87 8.88
C ALA A 606 -17.79 -4.08 9.63
N LEU A 607 -18.89 -3.88 10.35
CA LEU A 607 -19.64 -4.89 11.10
C LEU A 607 -21.07 -5.01 10.53
N ALA A 608 -21.73 -6.15 10.74
CA ALA A 608 -23.14 -6.30 10.36
C ALA A 608 -24.03 -5.26 11.10
N THR A 609 -24.97 -4.63 10.39
CA THR A 609 -25.82 -3.54 10.92
C THR A 609 -26.60 -3.96 12.17
N GLU A 610 -27.17 -5.17 12.17
CA GLU A 610 -27.88 -5.76 13.32
C GLU A 610 -26.97 -5.96 14.53
N GLU A 611 -25.71 -6.32 14.30
CA GLU A 611 -24.74 -6.61 15.36
C GLU A 611 -24.14 -5.32 15.94
N ALA A 612 -23.95 -4.28 15.12
CA ALA A 612 -23.65 -2.93 15.60
C ALA A 612 -24.78 -2.40 16.51
N ALA A 613 -26.05 -2.57 16.08
CA ALA A 613 -27.21 -2.21 16.89
C ALA A 613 -27.28 -3.03 18.19
N ARG A 614 -26.96 -4.34 18.16
CA ARG A 614 -26.87 -5.20 19.35
C ARG A 614 -25.79 -4.76 20.34
N LEU A 615 -24.72 -4.10 19.87
CA LEU A 615 -23.67 -3.50 20.70
C LEU A 615 -23.99 -2.05 21.14
N GLY A 616 -25.09 -1.46 20.67
CA GLY A 616 -25.42 -0.05 20.91
C GLY A 616 -24.51 0.94 20.15
N LEU A 617 -23.94 0.50 19.02
CA LEU A 617 -23.00 1.29 18.20
C LEU A 617 -23.67 1.82 16.94
N SER A 618 -23.29 3.03 16.51
CA SER A 618 -23.77 3.69 15.28
C SER A 618 -22.71 3.74 14.19
N ASP A 619 -23.12 3.87 12.92
CA ASP A 619 -22.19 4.16 11.82
C ASP A 619 -21.44 5.48 12.08
N GLY A 620 -20.15 5.51 11.73
CA GLY A 620 -19.27 6.65 11.97
C GLY A 620 -18.74 6.77 13.40
N ALA A 621 -19.18 5.92 14.34
CA ALA A 621 -18.70 5.96 15.73
C ALA A 621 -17.20 5.58 15.84
N VAL A 622 -16.49 6.28 16.72
CA VAL A 622 -15.10 5.93 17.10
C VAL A 622 -15.13 4.74 18.06
N VAL A 623 -14.55 3.61 17.63
CA VAL A 623 -14.57 2.34 18.36
C VAL A 623 -13.17 1.87 18.74
N ARG A 624 -13.10 1.10 19.84
CA ARG A 624 -11.95 0.27 20.20
C ARG A 624 -12.14 -1.10 19.56
N VAL A 625 -11.20 -1.49 18.69
CA VAL A 625 -11.07 -2.87 18.22
C VAL A 625 -9.89 -3.49 18.97
N GLU A 626 -10.08 -4.67 19.54
CA GLU A 626 -9.12 -5.27 20.48
C GLU A 626 -9.03 -6.78 20.30
N SER A 627 -7.81 -7.31 20.42
CA SER A 627 -7.43 -8.72 20.36
C SER A 627 -6.59 -9.09 21.58
N SER A 628 -6.19 -10.35 21.71
CA SER A 628 -5.28 -10.83 22.76
C SER A 628 -3.84 -10.30 22.69
N VAL A 629 -3.45 -9.54 21.64
CA VAL A 629 -2.10 -8.95 21.50
C VAL A 629 -2.07 -7.42 21.41
N GLY A 630 -3.22 -6.75 21.25
CA GLY A 630 -3.27 -5.30 21.13
C GLY A 630 -4.66 -4.73 20.85
N ALA A 631 -4.74 -3.39 20.83
CA ALA A 631 -5.95 -2.64 20.52
C ALA A 631 -5.66 -1.43 19.60
N VAL A 632 -6.62 -1.04 18.78
CA VAL A 632 -6.55 0.11 17.87
C VAL A 632 -7.83 0.95 17.92
N LYS A 633 -7.72 2.25 17.61
CA LYS A 633 -8.85 3.16 17.39
C LYS A 633 -9.26 3.06 15.91
N ALA A 634 -10.56 2.96 15.64
CA ALA A 634 -11.09 2.85 14.28
C ALA A 634 -12.45 3.55 14.16
N ILE A 635 -12.89 3.81 12.91
CA ILE A 635 -14.26 4.24 12.61
C ILE A 635 -15.11 3.02 12.28
N LEU A 636 -16.24 2.85 12.97
CA LEU A 636 -17.21 1.80 12.66
C LEU A 636 -18.01 2.14 11.41
N ARG A 637 -18.21 1.14 10.54
CA ARG A 637 -19.20 1.15 9.46
C ARG A 637 -20.19 0.00 9.63
N THR A 638 -21.46 0.26 9.31
CA THR A 638 -22.53 -0.75 9.32
C THR A 638 -22.75 -1.32 7.92
N ALA A 639 -22.81 -2.65 7.80
CA ALA A 639 -22.93 -3.36 6.52
C ALA A 639 -24.15 -4.30 6.50
N ASP A 640 -25.16 -3.95 5.69
CA ASP A 640 -26.38 -4.74 5.53
C ASP A 640 -26.13 -6.09 4.86
N GLY A 641 -26.60 -7.17 5.49
CA GLY A 641 -26.42 -8.54 4.99
C GLY A 641 -24.98 -9.04 5.03
N GLN A 642 -24.07 -8.39 5.77
CA GLN A 642 -22.80 -9.00 6.16
C GLN A 642 -23.04 -10.04 7.27
N ARG A 643 -22.20 -11.07 7.37
CA ARG A 643 -22.27 -12.04 8.48
C ARG A 643 -22.02 -11.35 9.84
N PRO A 644 -22.71 -11.76 10.92
CA PRO A 644 -22.53 -11.17 12.26
C PRO A 644 -21.26 -11.65 12.98
N ASP A 645 -20.60 -12.72 12.51
CA ASP A 645 -19.41 -13.32 13.15
C ASP A 645 -18.06 -12.80 12.61
N ILE A 646 -18.07 -11.72 11.81
CA ILE A 646 -16.88 -11.13 11.18
C ILE A 646 -16.83 -9.61 11.32
N LEU A 647 -15.61 -9.08 11.47
CA LEU A 647 -15.28 -7.67 11.33
C LEU A 647 -14.37 -7.52 10.09
N VAL A 648 -14.71 -6.63 9.17
CA VAL A 648 -14.00 -6.50 7.87
C VAL A 648 -13.26 -5.17 7.78
N ALA A 649 -12.01 -5.16 7.31
CA ALA A 649 -11.22 -3.94 7.16
C ALA A 649 -10.32 -4.01 5.90
N GLU A 650 -10.03 -2.88 5.24
CA GLU A 650 -9.01 -2.87 4.17
C GLU A 650 -7.59 -2.95 4.75
N ARG A 651 -6.78 -3.92 4.31
CA ARG A 651 -5.44 -4.20 4.86
C ARG A 651 -4.40 -3.16 4.43
N GLY A 652 -3.48 -2.85 5.35
CA GLY A 652 -2.31 -2.01 5.09
C GLY A 652 -2.51 -0.57 5.57
N GLY A 653 -1.84 0.37 4.90
CA GLY A 653 -1.53 1.67 5.50
C GLY A 653 -0.40 1.60 6.52
N TRP A 654 -0.12 2.71 7.20
CA TRP A 654 0.98 2.87 8.17
C TRP A 654 0.47 2.88 9.62
N ASN A 655 1.27 2.36 10.57
CA ASN A 655 0.92 2.41 11.98
C ASN A 655 0.92 3.88 12.47
N LYS A 656 1.96 4.66 12.12
CA LYS A 656 2.08 6.09 12.48
C LYS A 656 1.05 7.01 11.81
N ALA A 657 0.16 6.47 10.97
CA ALA A 657 -0.94 7.18 10.34
C ALA A 657 -2.34 6.72 10.83
N GLY A 658 -2.42 5.81 11.83
CA GLY A 658 -3.69 5.32 12.37
C GLY A 658 -4.26 4.06 11.68
N HIS A 659 -3.49 3.37 10.84
CA HIS A 659 -3.94 2.17 10.08
C HIS A 659 -3.26 0.86 10.51
N GLY A 660 -2.72 0.80 11.73
CA GLY A 660 -1.94 -0.32 12.25
C GLY A 660 -2.72 -1.58 12.62
N LEU A 661 -3.56 -2.12 11.71
CA LEU A 661 -4.37 -3.32 11.96
C LEU A 661 -3.55 -4.55 12.39
N ASN A 662 -2.29 -4.67 11.96
CA ASN A 662 -1.40 -5.76 12.37
C ASN A 662 -0.83 -5.63 13.79
N LEU A 663 -1.21 -4.59 14.54
CA LEU A 663 -1.10 -4.55 16.00
C LEU A 663 -2.15 -5.45 16.69
N LEU A 664 -3.19 -5.88 15.96
CA LEU A 664 -4.17 -6.87 16.42
C LEU A 664 -3.80 -8.31 16.01
N THR A 665 -3.09 -8.45 14.88
CA THR A 665 -2.81 -9.76 14.28
C THR A 665 -1.81 -10.56 15.12
N ARG A 666 -2.24 -11.72 15.63
CA ARG A 666 -1.37 -12.67 16.34
C ARG A 666 -0.29 -13.25 15.42
N ALA A 667 0.96 -13.29 15.89
CA ALA A 667 2.04 -14.01 15.22
C ALA A 667 1.77 -15.52 15.28
N LEU A 668 1.56 -16.14 14.11
CA LEU A 668 1.17 -17.55 13.93
C LEU A 668 1.64 -18.03 12.55
N SER A 669 1.89 -19.34 12.40
CA SER A 669 2.14 -20.00 11.11
C SER A 669 1.07 -21.04 10.78
N SER A 670 0.71 -21.19 9.51
CA SER A 670 -0.15 -22.28 9.03
C SER A 670 0.53 -23.64 9.16
N ARG A 671 -0.26 -24.70 9.45
CA ARG A 671 0.26 -26.07 9.65
C ARG A 671 0.94 -26.66 8.41
N VAL A 672 0.57 -26.16 7.23
CA VAL A 672 1.14 -26.52 5.93
C VAL A 672 1.55 -25.24 5.20
N GLY A 673 2.72 -25.25 4.55
CA GLY A 673 3.17 -24.17 3.68
C GLY A 673 3.76 -22.92 4.35
N CYS A 674 3.84 -22.88 5.69
CA CYS A 674 4.44 -21.78 6.45
C CYS A 674 3.93 -20.37 6.05
N GLY A 675 2.61 -20.24 5.83
CA GLY A 675 1.95 -18.96 5.58
C GLY A 675 1.45 -18.31 6.88
N THR A 676 1.13 -17.02 6.84
CA THR A 676 0.60 -16.28 8.01
C THR A 676 -0.94 -16.33 8.12
N PRO A 677 -1.52 -16.89 9.20
CA PRO A 677 -2.96 -16.96 9.41
C PRO A 677 -3.64 -15.67 9.89
N TYR A 678 -3.57 -14.58 9.11
CA TYR A 678 -4.15 -13.27 9.50
C TYR A 678 -5.63 -13.32 9.94
N TYR A 679 -6.43 -14.26 9.41
CA TYR A 679 -7.87 -14.38 9.69
C TYR A 679 -8.18 -15.34 10.87
N GLU A 680 -7.17 -15.83 11.58
CA GLU A 680 -7.31 -16.40 12.93
C GLU A 680 -7.31 -15.32 14.03
N THR A 681 -7.23 -14.03 13.65
CA THR A 681 -7.29 -12.91 14.58
C THR A 681 -8.71 -12.74 15.12
N GLY A 682 -8.97 -13.28 16.31
CA GLY A 682 -10.15 -12.95 17.09
C GLY A 682 -10.10 -11.49 17.57
N VAL A 683 -11.21 -10.77 17.42
CA VAL A 683 -11.39 -9.42 17.97
C VAL A 683 -12.71 -9.23 18.69
N ARG A 684 -12.73 -8.24 19.60
CA ARG A 684 -13.94 -7.63 20.15
C ARG A 684 -14.00 -6.16 19.70
N VAL A 685 -15.22 -5.64 19.61
CA VAL A 685 -15.51 -4.23 19.30
C VAL A 685 -16.29 -3.64 20.47
N ALA A 686 -15.91 -2.45 20.90
CA ALA A 686 -16.57 -1.69 21.95
C ALA A 686 -16.53 -0.18 21.60
N PRO A 687 -17.34 0.66 22.25
CA PRO A 687 -17.08 2.10 22.27
C PRO A 687 -15.63 2.36 22.67
N TRP A 688 -15.00 3.40 22.11
CA TRP A 688 -13.72 3.82 22.67
C TRP A 688 -13.93 4.33 24.12
N PRO A 689 -13.10 3.94 25.11
CA PRO A 689 -13.24 4.41 26.49
C PRO A 689 -13.16 5.93 26.56
N ASP A 690 -13.87 6.57 27.51
CA ASP A 690 -13.73 8.02 27.68
C ASP A 690 -12.33 8.36 28.21
N ASP A 691 -11.47 8.87 27.32
CA ASP A 691 -10.14 9.42 27.61
C ASP A 691 -10.21 10.95 27.83
N GLY A 692 -11.43 11.47 28.02
CA GLY A 692 -11.82 12.88 28.08
C GLY A 692 -11.63 13.63 26.76
N VAL A 693 -11.13 12.96 25.72
CA VAL A 693 -10.68 13.54 24.44
C VAL A 693 -11.52 13.06 23.26
N THR A 694 -11.89 11.78 23.26
CA THR A 694 -12.72 11.18 22.22
C THR A 694 -14.12 11.77 22.27
N GLY A 695 -14.70 12.06 21.10
CA GLY A 695 -15.99 12.73 20.99
C GLY A 695 -15.98 14.22 21.34
N LEU A 696 -14.84 14.84 21.66
CA LEU A 696 -14.73 16.30 21.71
C LEU A 696 -15.10 16.90 20.35
N ARG A 697 -15.99 17.90 20.37
CA ARG A 697 -16.50 18.57 19.17
C ARG A 697 -15.64 19.78 18.87
N VAL A 698 -14.98 19.80 17.73
CA VAL A 698 -14.05 20.89 17.35
C VAL A 698 -14.61 21.66 16.17
N LEU A 699 -14.83 22.96 16.38
CA LEU A 699 -15.20 23.88 15.30
C LEU A 699 -13.95 24.24 14.49
N VAL A 700 -13.94 23.95 13.20
CA VAL A 700 -12.83 24.29 12.30
C VAL A 700 -13.29 25.37 11.33
N VAL A 701 -12.88 26.62 11.56
CA VAL A 701 -13.17 27.72 10.64
C VAL A 701 -12.09 27.76 9.56
N GLN A 702 -12.50 27.63 8.31
CA GLN A 702 -11.63 27.63 7.12
C GLN A 702 -11.93 28.85 6.23
N PRO A 703 -11.18 29.97 6.37
CA PRO A 703 -11.38 31.18 5.56
C PRO A 703 -11.15 31.00 4.05
N GLY A 704 -10.34 30.02 3.63
CA GLY A 704 -10.00 29.79 2.22
C GLY A 704 -9.75 28.32 1.87
N ASN A 705 -10.09 27.91 0.65
CA ASN A 705 -9.85 26.54 0.15
C ASN A 705 -8.35 26.24 -0.06
N ASP A 706 -7.53 27.28 -0.13
CA ASP A 706 -6.08 27.27 -0.27
C ASP A 706 -5.34 26.90 1.03
N ALA A 707 -5.97 27.04 2.21
CA ALA A 707 -5.41 26.65 3.50
C ALA A 707 -6.30 25.59 4.20
N PRO A 708 -6.26 24.32 3.77
CA PRO A 708 -7.00 23.23 4.42
C PRO A 708 -6.40 22.88 5.78
N GLY A 709 -7.21 22.29 6.68
CA GLY A 709 -6.77 21.91 8.03
C GLY A 709 -5.75 20.77 8.12
N GLY A 710 -5.46 20.13 6.99
CA GLY A 710 -4.34 19.20 6.75
C GLY A 710 -4.02 18.23 7.90
N SER A 711 -2.73 18.07 8.17
CA SER A 711 -2.20 17.11 9.15
C SER A 711 -2.47 17.49 10.61
N PHE A 712 -2.79 18.77 10.89
CA PHE A 712 -3.24 19.18 12.25
C PHE A 712 -4.64 18.64 12.53
N CYS A 713 -5.63 18.97 11.68
CA CYS A 713 -7.00 18.49 11.84
C CYS A 713 -7.08 16.97 11.69
N LYS A 714 -6.29 16.38 10.79
CA LYS A 714 -6.16 14.92 10.70
C LYS A 714 -5.76 14.29 12.03
N GLU A 715 -4.76 14.83 12.74
CA GLU A 715 -4.37 14.29 14.04
C GLU A 715 -5.46 14.49 15.13
N LEU A 716 -6.21 15.58 15.11
CA LEU A 716 -7.38 15.74 15.99
C LEU A 716 -8.39 14.59 15.78
N ALA A 717 -8.62 14.20 14.52
CA ALA A 717 -9.45 13.04 14.18
C ALA A 717 -8.76 11.70 14.51
N CYS A 718 -7.43 11.55 14.37
CA CYS A 718 -6.67 10.39 14.88
C CYS A 718 -6.87 10.22 16.39
N CYS A 719 -6.90 11.33 17.13
CA CYS A 719 -7.16 11.36 18.57
C CYS A 719 -8.63 11.04 18.91
N GLY A 720 -9.55 11.06 17.94
CA GLY A 720 -10.96 10.75 18.12
C GLY A 720 -11.89 11.96 18.31
N ALA A 721 -11.44 13.17 17.98
CA ALA A 721 -12.30 14.35 17.98
C ALA A 721 -13.27 14.37 16.78
N ALA A 722 -14.49 14.86 17.02
CA ALA A 722 -15.49 15.09 15.99
C ALA A 722 -15.33 16.52 15.43
N LEU A 723 -14.94 16.63 14.16
CA LEU A 723 -14.64 17.92 13.53
C LEU A 723 -15.85 18.45 12.73
N THR A 724 -16.14 19.74 12.82
CA THR A 724 -17.11 20.41 11.95
C THR A 724 -16.43 21.59 11.26
N THR A 725 -16.23 21.48 9.94
CA THR A 725 -15.52 22.50 9.15
C THR A 725 -16.48 23.47 8.47
N LEU A 726 -16.37 24.76 8.78
CA LEU A 726 -17.13 25.84 8.15
C LEU A 726 -16.24 26.65 7.20
N ARG A 727 -16.67 26.81 5.94
CA ARG A 727 -15.97 27.54 4.88
C ARG A 727 -16.56 28.95 4.70
N THR A 728 -16.17 29.84 5.62
CA THR A 728 -16.69 31.22 5.69
C THR A 728 -16.30 32.11 4.50
N GLY A 729 -15.31 31.71 3.71
CA GLY A 729 -14.97 32.34 2.43
C GLY A 729 -15.93 31.99 1.26
N ARG A 730 -17.10 31.42 1.54
CA ARG A 730 -18.11 31.02 0.55
C ARG A 730 -19.54 31.19 1.02
N GLU A 731 -20.00 30.25 1.85
CA GLU A 731 -21.41 29.88 1.98
C GLU A 731 -21.79 29.56 3.44
N ASP A 732 -20.84 29.06 4.24
CA ASP A 732 -21.10 28.66 5.63
C ASP A 732 -21.10 29.87 6.58
N ALA A 733 -22.24 30.14 7.21
CA ALA A 733 -22.36 31.13 8.27
C ALA A 733 -21.70 30.65 9.57
N LEU A 734 -21.05 31.56 10.31
CA LEU A 734 -20.59 31.27 11.66
C LEU A 734 -21.78 31.18 12.64
N PRO A 735 -21.81 30.20 13.56
CA PRO A 735 -22.88 30.08 14.53
C PRO A 735 -22.93 31.29 15.49
N PRO A 736 -24.12 31.63 16.04
CA PRO A 736 -24.26 32.52 17.18
C PRO A 736 -23.37 32.10 18.36
N ARG A 737 -22.93 33.06 19.17
CA ARG A 737 -21.99 32.83 20.27
C ARG A 737 -22.42 31.73 21.24
N ASP A 738 -23.68 31.75 21.66
CA ASP A 738 -24.18 30.79 22.65
C ASP A 738 -24.41 29.40 22.03
N GLU A 739 -24.77 29.33 20.75
CA GLU A 739 -24.82 28.08 20.00
C GLU A 739 -23.42 27.47 19.80
N ALA A 740 -22.42 28.31 19.52
CA ALA A 740 -21.02 27.86 19.44
C ALA A 740 -20.52 27.32 20.79
N LEU A 741 -20.86 28.00 21.89
CA LEU A 741 -20.52 27.58 23.26
C LEU A 741 -21.39 26.43 23.79
N ALA A 742 -22.53 26.09 23.18
CA ALA A 742 -23.22 24.82 23.40
C ALA A 742 -22.65 23.70 22.51
N GLY A 743 -22.25 24.04 21.29
CA GLY A 743 -21.94 23.11 20.20
C GLY A 743 -20.52 22.55 20.16
N TYR A 744 -19.50 23.28 20.65
CA TYR A 744 -18.10 22.91 20.44
C TYR A 744 -17.20 23.11 21.66
N ASP A 745 -16.36 22.13 21.92
CA ASP A 745 -15.51 22.02 23.10
C ASP A 745 -14.12 22.67 22.87
N ALA A 746 -13.74 22.87 21.60
CA ALA A 746 -12.55 23.61 21.16
C ALA A 746 -12.78 24.26 19.77
N MET A 747 -11.90 25.20 19.38
CA MET A 747 -11.97 25.84 18.05
C MET A 747 -10.60 25.98 17.36
N VAL A 748 -10.56 25.67 16.07
CA VAL A 748 -9.42 25.90 15.16
C VAL A 748 -9.83 26.97 14.15
N VAL A 749 -8.98 27.97 13.90
CA VAL A 749 -9.17 28.99 12.86
C VAL A 749 -7.96 28.95 11.93
N LEU A 750 -8.17 28.55 10.68
CA LEU A 750 -7.11 28.27 9.72
C LEU A 750 -6.56 29.52 9.02
N GLY A 751 -5.58 29.31 8.15
CA GLY A 751 -5.04 30.32 7.25
C GLY A 751 -6.04 30.80 6.19
N GLY A 752 -5.63 31.83 5.45
CA GLY A 752 -6.35 32.38 4.31
C GLY A 752 -5.54 33.50 3.67
N HIS A 753 -5.87 33.87 2.43
CA HIS A 753 -5.23 34.96 1.71
C HIS A 753 -5.73 36.35 2.16
N GLN A 754 -6.88 36.41 2.85
CA GLN A 754 -7.49 37.67 3.30
C GLN A 754 -6.59 38.42 4.30
N HIS A 755 -6.56 39.75 4.21
CA HIS A 755 -5.86 40.58 5.18
C HIS A 755 -6.71 40.75 6.45
N CYS A 756 -6.21 40.35 7.63
CA CYS A 756 -6.87 40.44 8.95
C CYS A 756 -7.33 41.84 9.42
N ARG A 757 -7.22 42.87 8.58
CA ARG A 757 -7.67 44.25 8.81
C ARG A 757 -8.80 44.68 7.86
N ASP A 758 -9.12 43.86 6.86
CA ASP A 758 -10.14 44.11 5.86
C ASP A 758 -11.49 43.54 6.33
N ASP A 759 -12.13 44.24 7.26
CA ASP A 759 -13.47 43.86 7.75
C ASP A 759 -14.57 44.14 6.71
N GLU A 760 -14.30 44.95 5.68
CA GLU A 760 -15.24 45.24 4.59
C GLU A 760 -15.28 44.08 3.57
N GLY A 761 -14.11 43.58 3.16
CA GLY A 761 -13.99 42.38 2.34
C GLY A 761 -14.23 41.07 3.10
N SER A 762 -14.10 41.07 4.43
CA SER A 762 -14.34 39.90 5.30
C SER A 762 -15.28 40.22 6.48
N PRO A 763 -16.59 40.51 6.22
CA PRO A 763 -17.55 40.96 7.24
C PRO A 763 -17.87 39.93 8.34
N HIS A 764 -17.37 38.69 8.22
CA HIS A 764 -17.46 37.69 9.27
C HIS A 764 -16.34 37.79 10.33
N PHE A 765 -15.26 38.55 10.07
CA PHE A 765 -14.14 38.70 11.01
C PHE A 765 -14.51 39.33 12.36
N PRO A 766 -15.36 40.38 12.45
CA PRO A 766 -15.78 40.93 13.75
C PRO A 766 -16.48 39.90 14.65
N HIS A 767 -17.34 39.04 14.07
CA HIS A 767 -18.01 37.96 14.79
C HIS A 767 -17.05 36.82 15.15
N LEU A 768 -16.17 36.43 14.22
CA LEU A 768 -15.11 35.43 14.48
C LEU A 768 -14.18 35.87 15.62
N MET A 769 -13.84 37.15 15.72
CA MET A 769 -13.07 37.70 16.84
C MET A 769 -13.84 37.69 18.17
N ASP A 770 -15.18 37.76 18.16
CA ASP A 770 -15.95 37.55 19.38
C ASP A 770 -16.04 36.08 19.79
N LEU A 771 -16.20 35.17 18.83
CA LEU A 771 -16.09 33.72 19.09
C LEU A 771 -14.71 33.35 19.65
N LEU A 772 -13.62 33.92 19.11
CA LEU A 772 -12.25 33.72 19.61
C LEU A 772 -12.13 34.12 21.10
N ARG A 773 -12.60 35.31 21.48
CA ARG A 773 -12.66 35.73 22.89
C ARG A 773 -13.59 34.87 23.74
N ALA A 774 -14.74 34.46 23.18
CA ALA A 774 -15.76 33.73 23.91
C ALA A 774 -15.30 32.32 24.29
N PHE A 775 -14.51 31.65 23.42
CA PHE A 775 -13.89 30.36 23.74
C PHE A 775 -12.78 30.51 24.79
N ASP A 776 -11.87 31.48 24.64
CA ASP A 776 -10.81 31.74 25.63
C ASP A 776 -11.38 32.05 27.02
N ALA A 777 -12.37 32.95 27.09
CA ALA A 777 -13.05 33.32 28.33
C ALA A 777 -13.87 32.16 28.95
N ALA A 778 -14.29 31.18 28.15
CA ALA A 778 -14.90 29.94 28.61
C ALA A 778 -13.87 28.84 28.96
N GLY A 779 -12.56 29.13 28.90
CA GLY A 779 -11.47 28.20 29.17
C GLY A 779 -11.26 27.13 28.09
N ARG A 780 -11.87 27.29 26.91
CA ARG A 780 -11.82 26.30 25.82
C ARG A 780 -10.66 26.60 24.88
N PRO A 781 -9.86 25.60 24.49
CA PRO A 781 -8.67 25.87 23.68
C PRO A 781 -9.02 26.36 22.29
N VAL A 782 -8.20 27.32 21.85
CA VAL A 782 -8.22 27.91 20.52
C VAL A 782 -6.89 27.62 19.83
N ALA A 783 -6.92 27.27 18.55
CA ALA A 783 -5.75 27.20 17.67
C ALA A 783 -5.97 28.12 16.47
N GLY A 784 -5.47 29.36 16.56
CA GLY A 784 -5.40 30.26 15.42
C GLY A 784 -4.13 29.98 14.61
N ILE A 785 -4.26 29.67 13.33
CA ILE A 785 -3.13 29.34 12.44
C ILE A 785 -3.04 30.36 11.30
N CYS A 786 -1.85 30.91 11.08
CA CYS A 786 -1.55 32.00 10.16
C CYS A 786 -2.54 33.19 10.29
N LEU A 787 -3.58 33.26 9.45
CA LEU A 787 -4.65 34.26 9.53
C LEU A 787 -5.40 34.17 10.87
N GLY A 788 -5.73 32.96 11.33
CA GLY A 788 -6.33 32.74 12.64
C GLY A 788 -5.47 33.26 13.79
N ALA A 789 -4.13 33.21 13.68
CA ALA A 789 -3.23 33.78 14.69
C ALA A 789 -3.26 35.31 14.70
N GLN A 790 -3.40 35.95 13.54
CA GLN A 790 -3.60 37.41 13.45
C GLN A 790 -4.93 37.82 14.08
N LEU A 791 -6.00 37.09 13.78
CA LEU A 791 -7.35 37.37 14.28
C LEU A 791 -7.43 37.12 15.79
N LEU A 792 -6.78 36.09 16.32
CA LEU A 792 -6.65 35.86 17.76
C LEU A 792 -5.86 37.00 18.44
N ALA A 793 -4.73 37.42 17.86
CA ALA A 793 -3.96 38.55 18.40
C ALA A 793 -4.80 39.84 18.42
N ARG A 794 -5.47 40.15 17.31
CA ARG A 794 -6.37 41.32 17.16
C ARG A 794 -7.58 41.26 18.10
N ALA A 795 -8.17 40.08 18.31
CA ALA A 795 -9.28 39.87 19.22
C ALA A 795 -8.93 40.22 20.68
N HIS A 796 -7.67 40.04 21.07
CA HIS A 796 -7.09 40.36 22.38
C HIS A 796 -6.21 41.64 22.36
N GLY A 797 -6.46 42.56 21.41
CA GLY A 797 -5.86 43.91 21.39
C GLY A 797 -4.47 44.03 20.77
N GLY A 798 -3.82 42.93 20.39
CA GLY A 798 -2.57 42.94 19.63
C GLY A 798 -2.76 43.52 18.23
N ARG A 799 -2.00 44.56 17.86
CA ARG A 799 -2.17 45.26 16.58
C ARG A 799 -1.54 44.47 15.42
N PRO A 800 -2.29 44.08 14.37
CA PRO A 800 -1.70 43.50 13.15
C PRO A 800 -1.03 44.57 12.27
N TRP A 801 0.12 44.24 11.66
CA TRP A 801 0.86 45.12 10.76
C TRP A 801 1.70 44.37 9.72
N THR A 802 1.88 44.99 8.55
CA THR A 802 2.64 44.45 7.41
C THR A 802 4.14 44.69 7.58
N LYS A 803 4.96 43.64 7.45
CA LYS A 803 6.43 43.73 7.56
C LYS A 803 7.07 43.99 6.20
N GLY A 804 8.22 44.66 6.16
CA GLY A 804 8.92 45.04 4.92
C GLY A 804 9.43 43.88 4.04
N ALA A 805 9.35 42.63 4.51
CA ALA A 805 9.63 41.45 3.70
C ALA A 805 8.74 40.26 4.09
N PRO A 806 8.18 39.54 3.10
CA PRO A 806 7.44 38.31 3.35
C PRO A 806 8.36 37.18 3.84
N GLU A 807 7.77 36.20 4.53
CA GLU A 807 8.39 34.89 4.77
C GLU A 807 7.60 33.86 3.97
N PHE A 808 8.33 33.00 3.25
CA PHE A 808 7.79 31.85 2.53
C PHE A 808 8.75 30.66 2.71
N GLY A 809 8.20 29.45 2.71
CA GLY A 809 8.96 28.20 2.85
C GLY A 809 9.22 27.79 4.30
N PHE A 810 9.93 26.67 4.49
CA PHE A 810 10.25 26.12 5.80
C PHE A 810 11.38 26.91 6.46
N VAL A 811 11.04 27.78 7.41
CA VAL A 811 11.98 28.69 8.09
C VAL A 811 12.53 28.07 9.39
N PRO A 812 13.79 28.33 9.76
CA PRO A 812 14.31 27.96 11.07
C PRO A 812 13.69 28.87 12.15
N LEU A 813 13.19 28.25 13.22
CA LEU A 813 12.56 28.91 14.36
C LEU A 813 13.24 28.48 15.66
N ALA A 814 13.10 29.27 16.72
CA ALA A 814 13.64 28.99 18.04
C ALA A 814 12.55 29.07 19.12
N PRO A 815 12.48 28.12 20.07
CA PRO A 815 11.63 28.27 21.24
C PRO A 815 12.17 29.39 22.16
N THR A 816 11.27 29.94 22.98
CA THR A 816 11.61 30.79 24.14
C THR A 816 11.67 29.95 25.42
N GLU A 817 12.17 30.51 26.52
CA GLU A 817 12.09 29.88 27.85
C GLU A 817 10.64 29.52 28.20
N ALA A 818 9.70 30.44 27.98
CA ALA A 818 8.28 30.21 28.19
C ALA A 818 7.75 29.03 27.34
N GLY A 819 8.18 28.93 26.07
CA GLY A 819 7.81 27.83 25.17
C GLY A 819 8.39 26.47 25.57
N LEU A 820 9.57 26.44 26.20
CA LEU A 820 10.16 25.21 26.76
C LEU A 820 9.41 24.71 28.01
N THR A 821 8.76 25.61 28.75
CA THR A 821 7.94 25.29 29.93
C THR A 821 6.43 25.18 29.67
N ASP A 822 5.99 25.46 28.44
CA ASP A 822 4.57 25.57 28.10
C ASP A 822 3.85 24.18 28.09
N PRO A 823 2.59 24.06 28.55
CA PRO A 823 1.90 22.78 28.63
C PRO A 823 1.75 22.04 27.29
N VAL A 824 1.68 22.75 26.16
CA VAL A 824 1.53 22.15 24.83
C VAL A 824 2.88 22.00 24.14
N LEU A 825 3.72 23.04 24.16
CA LEU A 825 4.99 23.01 23.42
C LEU A 825 6.16 22.41 24.19
N GLY A 826 6.21 22.57 25.52
CA GLY A 826 7.28 22.04 26.37
C GLY A 826 7.50 20.53 26.22
N PRO A 827 6.46 19.68 26.33
CA PRO A 827 6.57 18.23 26.12
C PRO A 827 7.00 17.82 24.69
N VAL A 828 6.83 18.70 23.70
CA VAL A 828 7.24 18.45 22.31
C VAL A 828 8.70 18.86 22.08
N LEU A 829 9.17 19.88 22.79
CA LEU A 829 10.50 20.48 22.69
C LEU A 829 11.53 19.88 23.64
N SER A 830 11.11 19.26 24.76
CA SER A 830 12.00 18.77 25.82
C SER A 830 12.95 17.63 25.41
N GLY A 831 12.73 17.00 24.25
CA GLY A 831 13.49 15.86 23.74
C GLY A 831 14.92 16.14 23.25
N ALA A 832 15.55 17.24 23.67
CA ALA A 832 16.90 17.69 23.29
C ALA A 832 17.16 17.86 21.77
N LEU A 833 16.10 17.89 20.95
CA LEU A 833 16.16 18.14 19.52
C LEU A 833 15.85 19.62 19.22
N PRO A 834 16.47 20.22 18.19
CA PRO A 834 16.05 21.53 17.71
C PRO A 834 14.61 21.45 17.18
N LEU A 835 13.84 22.53 17.40
CA LEU A 835 12.56 22.75 16.72
C LEU A 835 12.79 22.63 15.20
N PRO A 836 12.01 21.81 14.47
CA PRO A 836 12.20 21.67 13.03
C PRO A 836 11.97 22.99 12.29
N ARG A 837 12.48 23.08 11.06
CA ARG A 837 12.02 24.14 10.15
C ARG A 837 10.54 23.93 9.89
N LEU A 838 9.74 25.00 10.02
CA LEU A 838 8.29 24.95 9.89
C LEU A 838 7.83 25.87 8.76
N MET A 839 6.81 25.45 8.01
CA MET A 839 6.36 26.17 6.83
C MET A 839 5.81 27.54 7.22
N SER A 840 6.25 28.60 6.56
CA SER A 840 5.68 29.94 6.70
C SER A 840 5.19 30.43 5.35
N PHE A 841 4.09 31.18 5.32
CA PHE A 841 3.65 31.92 4.15
C PHE A 841 2.90 33.19 4.58
N HIS A 842 3.62 34.29 4.79
CA HIS A 842 2.99 35.54 5.25
C HIS A 842 3.76 36.83 4.95
N ALA A 843 3.00 37.87 4.61
CA ALA A 843 3.46 39.26 4.47
C ALA A 843 3.27 40.10 5.75
N ASP A 844 2.35 39.74 6.65
CA ASP A 844 2.11 40.48 7.90
C ASP A 844 2.64 39.76 9.15
N THR A 845 2.59 40.47 10.28
CA THR A 845 2.67 39.95 11.65
C THR A 845 1.72 40.75 12.56
N PHE A 846 1.88 40.63 13.88
CA PHE A 846 1.10 41.31 14.90
C PHE A 846 1.96 41.63 16.12
N ASP A 847 1.59 42.67 16.86
CA ASP A 847 2.09 42.90 18.22
C ASP A 847 1.55 41.82 19.16
N LEU A 848 2.35 41.41 20.14
CA LEU A 848 1.97 40.39 21.13
C LEU A 848 0.84 40.95 22.02
N PRO A 849 -0.30 40.25 22.19
CA PRO A 849 -1.38 40.71 23.06
C PRO A 849 -0.93 40.96 24.51
N GLU A 850 -1.64 41.84 25.20
CA GLU A 850 -1.41 42.07 26.64
C GLU A 850 -1.72 40.78 27.43
N GLY A 851 -0.82 40.41 28.35
CA GLY A 851 -0.87 39.11 29.04
C GLY A 851 -0.47 37.90 28.17
N GLY A 852 -0.13 38.09 26.89
CA GLY A 852 0.32 37.02 26.00
C GLY A 852 1.74 36.54 26.29
N ALA A 853 1.95 35.22 26.29
CA ALA A 853 3.26 34.59 26.39
C ALA A 853 3.79 34.25 24.98
N LEU A 854 4.92 34.84 24.58
CA LEU A 854 5.64 34.45 23.36
C LEU A 854 6.33 33.10 23.58
N LEU A 855 6.00 32.09 22.79
CA LEU A 855 6.48 30.71 22.94
C LEU A 855 7.53 30.31 21.89
N VAL A 856 7.37 30.77 20.64
CA VAL A 856 8.31 30.52 19.54
C VAL A 856 8.57 31.82 18.80
N GLN A 857 9.84 32.02 18.43
CA GLN A 857 10.32 33.22 17.72
C GLN A 857 11.14 32.87 16.47
N GLY A 858 11.11 33.77 15.49
CA GLY A 858 11.90 33.69 14.26
C GLY A 858 12.75 34.95 14.05
N ALA A 859 13.81 34.83 13.24
CA ALA A 859 14.76 35.92 13.02
C ALA A 859 14.22 37.07 12.16
N ARG A 860 13.20 36.84 11.32
CA ARG A 860 12.55 37.86 10.46
C ARG A 860 11.17 38.27 10.97
N CYS A 861 10.43 37.35 11.58
CA CYS A 861 9.24 37.65 12.39
C CYS A 861 9.45 37.12 13.81
N ARG A 862 9.54 38.03 14.79
CA ARG A 862 9.75 37.66 16.21
C ARG A 862 8.57 36.88 16.78
N ASN A 863 7.34 37.22 16.40
CA ASN A 863 6.13 36.63 16.97
C ASN A 863 5.69 35.45 16.07
N GLN A 864 6.17 34.23 16.38
CA GLN A 864 5.95 33.03 15.55
C GLN A 864 5.02 31.99 16.19
N CYS A 865 5.05 31.83 17.52
CA CYS A 865 3.94 31.25 18.27
C CYS A 865 3.76 31.98 19.60
N PHE A 866 2.52 32.23 20.01
CA PHE A 866 2.17 32.76 21.32
C PHE A 866 0.99 31.99 21.93
N ARG A 867 0.86 32.04 23.26
CA ARG A 867 -0.38 31.73 23.97
C ARG A 867 -0.94 33.01 24.59
N VAL A 868 -2.25 33.19 24.51
CA VAL A 868 -3.04 34.12 25.32
C VAL A 868 -4.00 33.33 26.20
N GLY A 869 -4.34 33.87 27.37
CA GLY A 869 -5.12 33.16 28.36
C GLY A 869 -4.47 31.83 28.79
N ASN A 870 -5.32 30.86 29.15
CA ASN A 870 -4.88 29.55 29.63
C ASN A 870 -4.73 28.53 28.48
N ALA A 871 -5.46 28.70 27.37
CA ALA A 871 -5.66 27.63 26.39
C ALA A 871 -5.62 28.09 24.91
N SER A 872 -5.43 29.39 24.63
CA SER A 872 -5.56 29.94 23.27
C SER A 872 -4.20 30.20 22.61
N TYR A 873 -3.90 29.46 21.54
CA TYR A 873 -2.60 29.49 20.85
C TYR A 873 -2.73 30.13 19.47
N GLY A 874 -1.81 31.04 19.15
CA GLY A 874 -1.63 31.60 17.81
C GLY A 874 -0.33 31.10 17.20
N PHE A 875 -0.41 30.33 16.12
CA PHE A 875 0.72 29.85 15.31
C PHE A 875 0.82 30.71 14.05
N ARG A 876 1.91 31.48 13.88
CA ARG A 876 2.11 32.31 12.67
C ARG A 876 2.60 31.45 11.49
N PHE A 877 3.47 30.49 11.78
CA PHE A 877 3.80 29.39 10.88
C PHE A 877 2.62 28.43 10.70
N HIS A 878 2.68 27.68 9.61
CA HIS A 878 1.79 26.59 9.27
C HIS A 878 2.42 25.27 9.71
N LEU A 879 1.82 24.63 10.71
CA LEU A 879 2.13 23.26 11.15
C LEU A 879 1.20 22.22 10.51
N GLU A 880 0.03 22.66 10.05
CA GLU A 880 -1.04 21.85 9.48
C GLU A 880 -0.74 21.35 8.05
N VAL A 881 0.23 21.95 7.37
CA VAL A 881 0.51 21.62 5.97
C VAL A 881 0.97 20.18 5.78
N ASP A 882 0.35 19.53 4.80
CA ASP A 882 0.88 18.33 4.18
C ASP A 882 1.69 18.68 2.90
N SER A 883 2.30 17.66 2.32
CA SER A 883 3.09 17.76 1.08
C SER A 883 2.31 18.40 -0.09
N SER A 884 1.01 18.06 -0.22
CA SER A 884 0.15 18.54 -1.30
C SER A 884 -0.23 20.01 -1.16
N THR A 885 -0.34 20.48 0.08
CA THR A 885 -0.65 21.87 0.42
C THR A 885 0.52 22.77 0.05
N VAL A 886 1.76 22.35 0.37
CA VAL A 886 2.97 23.12 0.00
C VAL A 886 3.20 23.11 -1.52
N GLU A 887 2.99 21.98 -2.21
CA GLU A 887 3.00 21.96 -3.69
C GLU A 887 2.01 22.96 -4.29
N GLY A 888 0.78 23.01 -3.74
CA GLY A 888 -0.26 23.95 -4.16
C GLY A 888 0.20 25.40 -4.06
N TRP A 889 0.78 25.80 -2.92
CA TRP A 889 1.29 27.16 -2.71
C TRP A 889 2.49 27.49 -3.59
N VAL A 890 3.42 26.55 -3.77
CA VAL A 890 4.56 26.70 -4.71
C VAL A 890 4.04 26.87 -6.14
N GLU A 891 3.02 26.13 -6.56
CA GLU A 891 2.41 26.28 -7.89
C GLU A 891 1.61 27.59 -8.03
N MET A 892 0.96 28.07 -6.97
CA MET A 892 0.24 29.36 -6.97
C MET A 892 1.22 30.53 -7.08
N LEU A 893 2.28 30.50 -6.28
CA LEU A 893 3.38 31.46 -6.38
C LEU A 893 4.11 31.37 -7.72
N ARG A 894 4.38 30.18 -8.29
CA ARG A 894 4.97 30.08 -9.63
C ARG A 894 4.06 30.67 -10.72
N LYS A 895 2.75 30.40 -10.72
CA LYS A 895 1.82 30.72 -11.84
C LYS A 895 1.15 32.11 -11.84
N GLY A 896 1.50 33.04 -10.96
CA GLY A 896 0.90 34.39 -10.95
C GLY A 896 -0.42 34.53 -10.19
N ARG A 897 -0.93 33.44 -9.57
CA ARG A 897 -2.32 33.32 -9.11
C ARG A 897 -2.64 33.99 -7.76
N MET A 898 -1.73 34.79 -7.23
CA MET A 898 -1.95 35.62 -6.04
C MET A 898 -1.32 36.99 -6.30
N SER A 899 -2.15 37.97 -6.61
CA SER A 899 -1.71 39.34 -6.93
C SER A 899 -1.15 40.07 -5.72
N GLU A 900 -1.73 39.87 -4.52
CA GLU A 900 -1.21 40.48 -3.29
C GLU A 900 0.23 40.03 -2.98
N TYR A 901 0.59 38.82 -3.42
CA TYR A 901 1.89 38.19 -3.18
C TYR A 901 2.87 38.39 -4.36
N ALA A 902 2.63 39.33 -5.27
CA ALA A 902 3.56 39.69 -6.36
C ALA A 902 4.95 40.10 -5.83
N ALA A 903 5.02 40.91 -4.77
CA ALA A 903 6.27 41.29 -4.11
C ALA A 903 6.97 40.13 -3.35
N CYS A 904 6.32 38.95 -3.25
CA CYS A 904 6.94 37.72 -2.79
C CYS A 904 7.63 37.00 -3.96
N ARG A 905 6.94 36.86 -5.09
CA ARG A 905 7.47 36.26 -6.35
C ARG A 905 8.81 36.87 -6.76
N GLU A 906 8.94 38.19 -6.68
CA GLU A 906 10.18 38.91 -7.03
C GLU A 906 11.37 38.56 -6.11
N LYS A 907 11.12 38.04 -4.91
CA LYS A 907 12.14 37.64 -3.92
C LYS A 907 12.46 36.15 -3.94
N PHE A 908 11.65 35.31 -4.60
CA PHE A 908 11.82 33.85 -4.67
C PHE A 908 11.94 33.40 -6.13
N GLY A 909 13.18 33.27 -6.62
CA GLY A 909 13.47 32.78 -7.98
C GLY A 909 13.28 31.26 -8.14
N GLY A 910 13.36 30.77 -9.38
CA GLY A 910 13.16 29.35 -9.71
C GLY A 910 13.96 28.39 -8.82
N ALA A 911 15.27 28.62 -8.73
CA ALA A 911 16.20 27.80 -7.95
C ALA A 911 15.84 27.65 -6.46
N TYR A 912 15.22 28.66 -5.83
CA TYR A 912 14.75 28.55 -4.45
C TYR A 912 13.59 27.54 -4.33
N PHE A 913 12.65 27.56 -5.28
CA PHE A 913 11.57 26.59 -5.32
C PHE A 913 12.07 25.18 -5.70
N ASP A 914 13.16 25.07 -6.45
CA ASP A 914 13.77 23.78 -6.81
C ASP A 914 14.58 23.18 -5.64
N GLU A 915 15.24 24.01 -4.83
CA GLU A 915 15.83 23.62 -3.53
C GLU A 915 14.71 23.16 -2.56
N LEU A 916 13.65 23.96 -2.41
CA LEU A 916 12.50 23.64 -1.57
C LEU A 916 11.81 22.33 -2.01
N ALA A 917 11.67 22.07 -3.32
CA ALA A 917 11.11 20.83 -3.83
C ALA A 917 11.99 19.60 -3.50
N ARG A 918 13.31 19.74 -3.61
CA ARG A 918 14.28 18.67 -3.27
C ARG A 918 14.29 18.35 -1.77
N ASP A 919 14.15 19.36 -0.92
CA ASP A 919 14.16 19.24 0.54
C ASP A 919 12.78 18.84 1.11
N MET A 920 11.71 18.99 0.33
CA MET A 920 10.31 18.77 0.71
C MET A 920 10.06 17.50 1.55
N PRO A 921 10.56 16.30 1.18
CA PRO A 921 10.22 15.08 1.91
C PRO A 921 10.66 15.09 3.38
N LEU A 922 11.84 15.66 3.65
CA LEU A 922 12.41 15.74 5.00
C LEU A 922 11.78 16.87 5.81
N LEU A 923 11.49 17.99 5.15
CA LEU A 923 10.85 19.15 5.76
C LEU A 923 9.40 18.83 6.17
N VAL A 924 8.66 18.11 5.32
CA VAL A 924 7.29 17.67 5.60
C VAL A 924 7.26 16.64 6.72
N GLU A 925 8.02 15.53 6.69
CA GLU A 925 8.00 14.54 7.79
C GLU A 925 8.37 15.19 9.14
N ALA A 926 9.38 16.07 9.17
CA ALA A 926 9.77 16.74 10.41
C ALA A 926 8.68 17.71 10.92
N SER A 927 8.02 18.43 10.01
CA SER A 927 6.89 19.32 10.32
C SER A 927 5.66 18.54 10.80
N GLU A 928 5.31 17.43 10.14
CA GLU A 928 4.18 16.58 10.51
C GLU A 928 4.43 15.83 11.83
N ALA A 929 5.66 15.34 12.06
CA ALA A 929 6.04 14.69 13.33
C ALA A 929 6.03 15.65 14.53
N PHE A 930 6.24 16.95 14.30
CA PHE A 930 6.00 18.01 15.28
C PHE A 930 4.50 18.29 15.43
N CYS A 931 3.81 18.50 14.30
CA CYS A 931 2.38 18.81 14.24
C CYS A 931 1.51 17.78 14.98
N ARG A 932 1.74 16.47 14.75
CA ARG A 932 0.99 15.40 15.43
C ARG A 932 1.08 15.54 16.96
N LYS A 933 2.30 15.77 17.49
CA LYS A 933 2.51 15.95 18.93
C LYS A 933 1.84 17.22 19.47
N VAL A 934 1.92 18.33 18.74
CA VAL A 934 1.28 19.61 19.14
C VAL A 934 -0.25 19.50 19.10
N ALA A 935 -0.83 18.89 18.06
CA ALA A 935 -2.26 18.70 17.93
C ALA A 935 -2.83 17.83 19.06
N ALA A 936 -2.18 16.70 19.36
CA ALA A 936 -2.57 15.82 20.46
C ALA A 936 -2.44 16.50 21.84
N ALA A 937 -1.37 17.26 22.07
CA ALA A 937 -1.17 18.00 23.33
C ALA A 937 -2.15 19.16 23.49
N TRP A 938 -2.42 19.93 22.42
CA TRP A 938 -3.39 21.03 22.40
C TRP A 938 -4.83 20.53 22.61
N LEU A 939 -5.23 19.43 21.97
CA LEU A 939 -6.53 18.80 22.19
C LEU A 939 -6.67 18.27 23.63
N GLY A 940 -5.56 17.86 24.24
CA GLY A 940 -5.47 17.50 25.66
C GLY A 940 -5.85 18.64 26.62
N LEU A 941 -5.85 19.91 26.19
CA LEU A 941 -6.35 21.04 26.99
C LEU A 941 -7.89 21.09 27.07
N ALA A 942 -8.60 20.53 26.08
CA ALA A 942 -10.05 20.38 26.10
C ALA A 942 -10.49 19.10 26.83
N ARG A 943 -9.55 18.34 27.42
CA ARG A 943 -9.86 17.08 28.10
C ARG A 943 -10.89 17.31 29.21
N ARG A 944 -12.05 16.66 29.08
CA ARG A 944 -13.05 16.57 30.15
C ARG A 944 -12.44 15.87 31.37
N GLN A 945 -12.84 16.27 32.57
CA GLN A 945 -12.61 15.43 33.74
C GLN A 945 -13.39 14.12 33.56
N VAL A 946 -12.73 13.00 33.85
CA VAL A 946 -13.30 11.65 33.83
C VAL A 946 -13.19 11.13 35.26
N ASP A 947 -14.32 10.70 35.82
CA ASP A 947 -14.46 10.16 37.18
C ASP A 947 -13.98 8.69 37.29
#